data_AF-A0A1V6D776-F1
#
_entry.id   AF-A0A1V6D776-F1
#
_cell.length_a   1.000
_cell.length_b   1.000
_cell.length_c   1.000
_cell.angle_alpha   90.00
_cell.angle_beta   90.00
_cell.angle_gamma   90.00
#
_symmetry.space_group_name_H-M   'P 1'
#
loop_
_entity.id
_entity.type
_entity.pdbx_description
1 polymer ?
#
loop_
_entity_poly.entity_id
_entity_poly.type
_entity_poly.pdbx_seq_one_letter_code
_entity_poly.pdbx_strand_id
1 'polypeptide(L)'
;MRRHILIVLVSLEPLFASALSAAPPAQFAAWGTTCGPLKPVPAGWRLIQPSPAPPPPPTELDRKRGFQILSDSGSTNGELRPITALNLSAAVAEYESASFVLHALRPLEGVTLRIVEPPGPPGGPGVEKTDPASAGWPLSPANVDIRVARAIPFPLDAKAKTYRKEDWVLEKLPTLTLAAGERVRVWLTLRADEVAEHRGRLEVAANDAATSLEVILRILPFSLPPPAVEFAMYYPRPPADDAQLARELIDMREHGMNSILPAIEAVIKTRDRKFSADDMRATREHAERMLRAVREHLGPPRFPPLAAAGHQIAYYWNQRTNWFEYWPHTPQIEADLLAACRLLDELARDRGAARTRIYLADEAAAHNLLDQAARSYALVKQRLPEMETWTTIGGGLAMGVDELGPLDKCVDFFATNRFTPQVARRLVGRGKAFGVYNGAGHAPEQARFFFGFYGWKTAAAQVSQWCYHFGDSPFAGNGLRKEDEGFVYRAADGPVPTLMWEAVREGVDDFRYMQLLAQFVVAATLHGGAAPQAVHDAQAWLRATLATIDWNVQPLRSEDRSAPPTMARMNQWRREAVDHILKLSPQGKPAPLPELVRSPFDHPWASAAQPVKLGEELLPQVGFETGLEPWRVEAWNGKSSHRLDDRQPHAGKQSVRIDIPAGQPSTAVTVLVLPGYGPKPFTRTLAGGSGYELSAWVNAPARLPPQLRVALPDGATAKTQSGQDEPGPDGWQRLWLRVWPKEDAKPKYLALWVQGPGTVWADDVSLRTIIDH
;
A
#
# COMPACT_ATOMS: atom_id res chain seq x y z
N MET A 1 -55.24 22.25 -42.14
CA MET A 1 -56.23 22.05 -41.06
C MET A 1 -55.49 21.72 -39.77
N ARG A 2 -55.50 22.65 -38.81
CA ARG A 2 -54.79 22.56 -37.53
C ARG A 2 -55.58 21.67 -36.58
N ARG A 3 -55.02 20.53 -36.14
CA ARG A 3 -55.61 19.70 -35.08
C ARG A 3 -55.00 20.06 -33.73
N HIS A 4 -55.89 20.26 -32.78
CA HIS A 4 -55.64 20.80 -31.46
C HIS A 4 -55.04 19.71 -30.56
N ILE A 5 -53.97 20.03 -29.85
CA ILE A 5 -53.46 19.22 -28.74
C ILE A 5 -54.08 19.78 -27.46
N LEU A 6 -54.88 18.95 -26.81
CA LEU A 6 -55.52 19.21 -25.53
C LEU A 6 -54.45 19.12 -24.43
N ILE A 7 -54.13 20.25 -23.78
CA ILE A 7 -53.29 20.29 -22.58
C ILE A 7 -54.21 20.01 -21.39
N VAL A 8 -54.05 18.84 -20.77
CA VAL A 8 -54.64 18.54 -19.46
C VAL A 8 -53.60 18.90 -18.40
N LEU A 9 -53.83 20.03 -17.73
CA LEU A 9 -53.18 20.39 -16.47
C LEU A 9 -53.72 19.48 -15.37
N VAL A 10 -52.89 18.56 -14.88
CA VAL A 10 -53.14 17.87 -13.60
C VAL A 10 -52.26 18.53 -12.55
N SER A 11 -52.91 19.10 -11.54
CA SER A 11 -52.30 19.73 -10.37
C SER A 11 -51.46 18.73 -9.59
N LEU A 12 -50.18 19.04 -9.40
CA LEU A 12 -49.32 18.39 -8.40
C LEU A 12 -49.53 19.10 -7.06
N GLU A 13 -50.46 18.62 -6.25
CA GLU A 13 -50.41 18.87 -4.81
C GLU A 13 -49.37 17.94 -4.17
N PRO A 14 -48.61 18.41 -3.16
CA PRO A 14 -47.58 17.61 -2.51
C PRO A 14 -48.24 16.56 -1.62
N LEU A 15 -48.22 15.31 -2.07
CA LEU A 15 -48.46 14.15 -1.22
C LEU A 15 -47.38 14.15 -0.13
N PHE A 16 -47.82 14.32 1.11
CA PHE A 16 -47.04 14.06 2.32
C PHE A 16 -46.33 12.72 2.18
N ALA A 17 -45.00 12.76 2.08
CA ALA A 17 -44.15 11.58 2.12
C ALA A 17 -44.25 10.98 3.53
N SER A 18 -45.01 9.88 3.65
CA SER A 18 -44.81 8.93 4.73
C SER A 18 -43.36 8.48 4.69
N ALA A 19 -42.66 8.55 5.82
CA ALA A 19 -41.30 8.07 5.99
C ALA A 19 -41.20 6.56 5.68
N LEU A 20 -41.01 6.23 4.41
CA LEU A 20 -40.39 4.98 4.00
C LEU A 20 -38.93 5.10 4.43
N SER A 21 -38.53 4.32 5.45
CA SER A 21 -37.11 4.15 5.80
C SER A 21 -36.34 3.81 4.53
N ALA A 22 -35.48 4.71 4.07
CA ALA A 22 -34.56 4.42 2.99
C ALA A 22 -33.77 3.14 3.33
N ALA A 23 -33.49 2.30 2.34
CA ALA A 23 -32.64 1.14 2.53
C ALA A 23 -31.24 1.60 2.98
N PRO A 24 -30.56 0.84 3.85
CA PRO A 24 -29.21 1.20 4.26
C PRO A 24 -28.25 1.21 3.07
N PRO A 25 -27.21 2.07 3.09
CA PRO A 25 -26.12 2.05 2.13
C PRO A 25 -25.52 0.65 1.96
N ALA A 26 -25.05 0.34 0.74
CA ALA A 26 -24.65 -1.01 0.36
C ALA A 26 -23.57 -1.61 1.28
N GLN A 27 -22.61 -0.81 1.75
CA GLN A 27 -21.60 -1.23 2.72
C GLN A 27 -22.23 -1.76 4.01
N PHE A 28 -23.15 -1.00 4.60
CA PHE A 28 -23.80 -1.37 5.85
C PHE A 28 -24.74 -2.56 5.67
N ALA A 29 -25.38 -2.67 4.50
CA ALA A 29 -26.21 -3.82 4.13
C ALA A 29 -25.39 -5.11 3.96
N ALA A 30 -24.13 -5.00 3.52
CA ALA A 30 -23.25 -6.15 3.30
C ALA A 30 -22.60 -6.67 4.58
N TRP A 31 -22.26 -5.79 5.52
CA TRP A 31 -21.53 -6.15 6.73
C TRP A 31 -22.29 -7.07 7.68
N GLY A 32 -21.52 -7.99 8.28
CA GLY A 32 -21.96 -8.81 9.40
C GLY A 32 -21.96 -8.06 10.74
N THR A 33 -22.64 -8.64 11.72
CA THR A 33 -22.90 -7.99 13.01
C THR A 33 -21.80 -8.27 14.04
N THR A 34 -21.49 -9.54 14.30
CA THR A 34 -20.51 -9.94 15.33
C THR A 34 -19.68 -11.13 14.88
N CYS A 35 -18.44 -11.21 15.37
CA CYS A 35 -17.71 -12.47 15.33
C CYS A 35 -18.18 -13.39 16.46
N GLY A 36 -17.98 -14.70 16.29
CA GLY A 36 -18.21 -15.68 17.35
C GLY A 36 -17.34 -15.45 18.59
N PRO A 37 -17.46 -16.29 19.63
CA PRO A 37 -16.58 -16.20 20.80
C PRO A 37 -15.12 -16.45 20.41
N LEU A 38 -14.19 -15.71 21.03
CA LEU A 38 -12.76 -15.97 20.90
C LEU A 38 -12.43 -17.36 21.46
N LYS A 39 -11.54 -18.08 20.79
CA LYS A 39 -10.97 -19.31 21.32
C LYS A 39 -10.01 -19.00 22.47
N PRO A 40 -9.88 -19.88 23.47
CA PRO A 40 -8.89 -19.71 24.52
C PRO A 40 -7.47 -19.65 23.93
N VAL A 41 -6.68 -18.68 24.41
CA VAL A 41 -5.24 -18.61 24.09
C VAL A 41 -4.54 -19.89 24.59
N PRO A 42 -3.54 -20.44 23.89
CA PRO A 42 -2.95 -21.72 24.26
C PRO A 42 -2.23 -21.67 25.62
N ALA A 43 -2.23 -22.79 26.33
CA ALA A 43 -1.57 -22.90 27.63
C ALA A 43 -0.08 -22.49 27.57
N GLY A 44 0.37 -21.76 28.59
CA GLY A 44 1.75 -21.27 28.71
C GLY A 44 2.05 -19.98 27.95
N TRP A 45 1.09 -19.40 27.21
CA TRP A 45 1.23 -18.05 26.69
C TRP A 45 0.91 -17.00 27.75
N ARG A 46 1.74 -15.96 27.82
CA ARG A 46 1.60 -14.87 28.81
C ARG A 46 1.19 -13.56 28.15
N LEU A 47 0.18 -12.92 28.71
CA LEU A 47 -0.23 -11.57 28.32
C LEU A 47 0.86 -10.56 28.75
N ILE A 48 1.37 -9.80 27.79
CA ILE A 48 2.20 -8.60 28.00
C ILE A 48 1.42 -7.44 27.42
N GLN A 49 0.66 -6.76 28.27
CA GLN A 49 -0.07 -5.56 27.88
C GLN A 49 0.73 -4.33 28.33
N PRO A 50 1.11 -3.42 27.42
CA PRO A 50 1.64 -2.11 27.84
C PRO A 50 0.61 -1.42 28.74
N SER A 51 1.09 -0.76 29.80
CA SER A 51 0.21 0.11 30.60
C SER A 51 -0.36 1.18 29.67
N PRO A 52 -1.69 1.24 29.48
CA PRO A 52 -2.26 2.26 28.62
C PRO A 52 -2.04 3.63 29.28
N ALA A 53 -1.96 4.68 28.46
CA ALA A 53 -1.84 6.04 28.98
C ALA A 53 -2.94 6.29 30.04
N PRO A 54 -2.62 6.92 31.19
CA PRO A 54 -3.62 7.22 32.19
C PRO A 54 -4.68 8.14 31.56
N PRO A 55 -5.98 7.92 31.87
CA PRO A 55 -7.01 8.83 31.41
C PRO A 55 -6.84 10.17 32.14
N PRO A 56 -7.32 11.28 31.54
CA PRO A 56 -7.36 12.56 32.22
C PRO A 56 -8.26 12.46 33.49
N PRO A 57 -8.01 13.27 34.53
CA PRO A 57 -8.84 13.27 35.73
C PRO A 57 -10.34 13.44 35.40
N PRO A 58 -11.24 12.63 35.99
CA PRO A 58 -12.67 12.77 35.76
C PRO A 58 -13.22 14.12 36.19
N THR A 59 -14.04 14.73 35.34
CA THR A 59 -14.86 15.91 35.67
C THR A 59 -16.00 15.52 36.62
N GLU A 60 -16.71 16.52 37.18
CA GLU A 60 -17.92 16.27 37.97
C GLU A 60 -19.01 15.56 37.14
N LEU A 61 -19.17 15.95 35.88
CA LEU A 61 -20.08 15.30 34.94
C LEU A 61 -19.71 13.83 34.73
N ASP A 62 -18.41 13.54 34.56
CA ASP A 62 -17.90 12.18 34.41
C ASP A 62 -18.24 11.31 35.63
N ARG A 63 -18.01 11.84 36.84
CA ARG A 63 -18.33 11.13 38.09
C ARG A 63 -19.83 10.87 38.22
N LYS A 64 -20.67 11.85 37.86
CA LYS A 64 -22.13 11.71 37.89
C LYS A 64 -22.64 10.65 36.92
N ARG A 65 -22.14 10.65 35.67
CA ARG A 65 -22.56 9.66 34.66
C ARG A 65 -21.90 8.29 34.87
N GLY A 66 -20.74 8.26 35.52
CA GLY A 66 -19.99 7.04 35.83
C GLY A 66 -19.04 6.61 34.72
N PHE A 67 -18.77 7.46 33.72
CA PHE A 67 -17.88 7.17 32.60
C PHE A 67 -17.32 8.45 31.99
N GLN A 68 -16.22 8.31 31.24
CA GLN A 68 -15.61 9.37 30.44
C GLN A 68 -15.75 9.07 28.95
N ILE A 69 -15.83 10.14 28.15
CA ILE A 69 -15.79 10.10 26.69
C ILE A 69 -14.52 10.82 26.26
N LEU A 70 -13.61 10.07 25.68
CA LEU A 70 -12.24 10.50 25.40
C LEU A 70 -11.93 10.35 23.92
N SER A 71 -11.05 11.19 23.38
CA SER A 71 -10.46 10.96 22.06
C SER A 71 -9.75 9.61 22.05
N ASP A 72 -9.82 8.85 20.97
CA ASP A 72 -9.12 7.56 20.81
C ASP A 72 -7.66 7.67 20.31
N SER A 73 -7.16 8.91 20.31
CA SER A 73 -5.81 9.39 20.01
C SER A 73 -5.44 9.55 18.53
N GLY A 74 -5.49 10.80 18.07
CA GLY A 74 -4.64 11.34 17.02
C GLY A 74 -3.51 12.25 17.57
N SER A 75 -3.29 12.28 18.88
CA SER A 75 -2.16 13.03 19.45
C SER A 75 -0.86 12.25 19.20
N THR A 76 0.23 12.95 18.94
CA THR A 76 1.55 12.34 18.66
C THR A 76 2.07 11.42 19.77
N ASN A 77 1.45 11.48 20.96
CA ASN A 77 1.88 10.77 22.17
C ASN A 77 0.85 9.75 22.70
N GLY A 78 -0.28 9.53 22.01
CA GLY A 78 -1.33 8.61 22.50
C GLY A 78 -2.13 9.15 23.70
N GLU A 79 -2.06 10.45 23.97
CA GLU A 79 -2.82 11.10 25.04
C GLU A 79 -4.32 11.10 24.74
N LEU A 80 -5.09 10.56 25.69
CA LEU A 80 -6.55 10.65 25.71
C LEU A 80 -6.98 12.01 26.28
N ARG A 81 -7.90 12.70 25.60
CA ARG A 81 -8.45 13.99 26.06
C ARG A 81 -9.97 13.94 26.06
N PRO A 82 -10.66 14.63 26.98
CA PRO A 82 -12.11 14.71 26.93
C PRO A 82 -12.54 15.36 25.62
N ILE A 83 -13.58 14.80 24.99
CA ILE A 83 -14.17 15.36 23.77
C ILE A 83 -15.65 15.62 23.97
N THR A 84 -16.16 16.63 23.28
CA THR A 84 -17.59 16.99 23.26
C THR A 84 -18.19 16.95 21.86
N ALA A 85 -17.35 16.83 20.82
CA ALA A 85 -17.77 16.82 19.43
C ALA A 85 -16.89 15.93 18.56
N LEU A 86 -17.48 15.33 17.53
CA LEU A 86 -16.83 14.68 16.40
C LEU A 86 -17.01 15.57 15.17
N ASN A 87 -15.90 15.98 14.54
CA ASN A 87 -15.91 16.85 13.37
C ASN A 87 -15.38 16.07 12.17
N LEU A 88 -16.25 15.82 11.20
CA LEU A 88 -15.98 15.03 10.00
C LEU A 88 -16.17 15.89 8.75
N SER A 89 -15.45 15.54 7.67
CA SER A 89 -15.65 16.13 6.36
C SER A 89 -15.48 15.06 5.29
N ALA A 90 -16.43 15.00 4.36
CA ALA A 90 -16.52 13.93 3.37
C ALA A 90 -16.96 14.50 2.03
N ALA A 91 -16.50 13.92 0.93
CA ALA A 91 -17.05 14.18 -0.39
C ALA A 91 -18.46 13.58 -0.52
N VAL A 92 -19.21 14.05 -1.52
CA VAL A 92 -20.48 13.42 -1.87
C VAL A 92 -20.23 11.97 -2.28
N ALA A 93 -21.07 11.08 -1.78
CA ALA A 93 -21.00 9.64 -1.92
C ALA A 93 -19.75 9.00 -1.28
N GLU A 94 -19.15 9.62 -0.27
CA GLU A 94 -18.08 9.03 0.55
C GLU A 94 -18.65 8.42 1.85
N TYR A 95 -17.94 7.45 2.41
CA TYR A 95 -18.12 7.01 3.79
C TYR A 95 -17.04 7.68 4.63
N GLU A 96 -17.39 8.36 5.72
CA GLU A 96 -16.38 8.99 6.59
C GLU A 96 -16.53 8.47 8.01
N SER A 97 -15.38 8.15 8.61
CA SER A 97 -15.33 7.48 9.90
C SER A 97 -14.76 8.39 10.99
N ALA A 98 -15.23 8.18 12.22
CA ALA A 98 -14.68 8.78 13.42
C ALA A 98 -14.76 7.78 14.58
N SER A 99 -13.90 7.95 15.57
CA SER A 99 -13.88 7.08 16.73
C SER A 99 -13.51 7.81 18.01
N PHE A 100 -13.90 7.21 19.12
CA PHE A 100 -13.63 7.71 20.47
C PHE A 100 -13.58 6.56 21.46
N VAL A 101 -13.07 6.81 22.66
CA VAL A 101 -12.96 5.83 23.74
C VAL A 101 -13.97 6.15 24.84
N LEU A 102 -14.77 5.16 25.21
CA LEU A 102 -15.52 5.14 26.46
C LEU A 102 -14.65 4.52 27.55
N HIS A 103 -14.51 5.21 28.68
CA HIS A 103 -13.80 4.70 29.86
C HIS A 103 -14.73 4.66 31.07
N ALA A 104 -14.97 3.46 31.60
CA ALA A 104 -15.89 3.23 32.70
C ALA A 104 -15.24 3.61 34.05
N LEU A 105 -15.90 4.47 34.84
CA LEU A 105 -15.46 4.82 36.20
C LEU A 105 -16.10 3.92 37.27
N ARG A 106 -17.19 3.25 36.91
CA ARG A 106 -17.91 2.22 37.67
C ARG A 106 -18.45 1.18 36.67
N PRO A 107 -18.92 0.01 37.12
CA PRO A 107 -19.58 -0.93 36.21
C PRO A 107 -20.74 -0.25 35.45
N LEU A 108 -20.78 -0.43 34.13
CA LEU A 108 -21.83 0.09 33.25
C LEU A 108 -22.56 -1.08 32.61
N GLU A 109 -23.88 -1.12 32.81
CA GLU A 109 -24.77 -2.12 32.22
C GLU A 109 -25.68 -1.47 31.19
N GLY A 110 -26.04 -2.24 30.16
CA GLY A 110 -27.00 -1.79 29.14
C GLY A 110 -26.56 -0.53 28.40
N VAL A 111 -25.25 -0.36 28.15
CA VAL A 111 -24.76 0.82 27.46
C VAL A 111 -25.25 0.81 26.02
N THR A 112 -25.92 1.88 25.59
CA THR A 112 -26.45 2.05 24.22
C THR A 112 -25.89 3.31 23.58
N LEU A 113 -25.70 3.22 22.26
CA LEU A 113 -25.21 4.30 21.41
C LEU A 113 -26.21 4.55 20.30
N ARG A 114 -26.71 5.77 20.17
CA ARG A 114 -27.64 6.13 19.09
C ARG A 114 -27.48 7.57 18.66
N ILE A 115 -27.68 7.83 17.38
CA ILE A 115 -27.82 9.19 16.89
C ILE A 115 -29.22 9.69 17.23
N VAL A 116 -29.30 10.90 17.77
CA VAL A 116 -30.54 11.63 18.06
C VAL A 116 -30.49 13.00 17.41
N GLU A 117 -31.65 13.50 17.00
CA GLU A 117 -31.78 14.88 16.54
C GLU A 117 -31.46 15.86 17.68
N PRO A 118 -30.84 17.01 17.39
CA PRO A 118 -30.76 18.07 18.38
C PRO A 118 -32.18 18.50 18.78
N PRO A 119 -32.45 18.78 20.07
CA PRO A 119 -33.74 19.35 20.45
C PRO A 119 -33.94 20.64 19.64
N GLY A 120 -35.11 20.76 19.00
CA GLY A 120 -35.46 21.95 18.24
C GLY A 120 -35.29 23.22 19.10
N PRO A 121 -35.13 24.41 18.48
CA PRO A 121 -35.12 25.65 19.25
C PRO A 121 -36.35 25.68 20.17
N PRO A 122 -36.23 26.12 21.43
CA PRO A 122 -37.35 26.14 22.36
C PRO A 122 -38.50 26.88 21.69
N GLY A 123 -39.61 26.16 21.46
CA GLY A 123 -40.78 26.67 20.76
C GLY A 123 -41.48 27.75 21.58
N GLY A 124 -40.97 28.98 21.51
CA GLY A 124 -41.74 30.18 21.76
C GLY A 124 -42.38 30.64 20.45
N PRO A 125 -43.65 31.12 20.47
CA PRO A 125 -44.27 31.67 19.27
C PRO A 125 -43.46 32.89 18.80
N GLY A 126 -42.84 32.80 17.61
CA GLY A 126 -42.20 33.94 16.95
C GLY A 126 -40.71 33.83 16.58
N VAL A 127 -40.05 32.68 16.73
CA VAL A 127 -38.66 32.53 16.24
C VAL A 127 -38.69 32.18 14.74
N GLU A 128 -38.44 33.16 13.89
CA GLU A 128 -38.20 32.95 12.46
C GLU A 128 -36.99 32.05 12.23
N LYS A 129 -37.09 31.13 11.26
CA LYS A 129 -35.99 30.28 10.76
C LYS A 129 -34.93 31.15 10.08
N THR A 130 -34.06 31.79 10.84
CA THR A 130 -32.94 32.57 10.30
C THR A 130 -31.68 31.72 10.26
N ASP A 131 -31.55 30.90 9.21
CA ASP A 131 -30.32 30.55 8.47
C ASP A 131 -30.47 29.16 7.79
N PRO A 132 -30.63 29.09 6.45
CA PRO A 132 -30.66 27.84 5.68
C PRO A 132 -29.42 26.95 5.87
N ALA A 133 -28.29 27.50 6.33
CA ALA A 133 -27.05 26.76 6.57
C ALA A 133 -27.02 25.99 7.92
N SER A 134 -28.08 26.12 8.74
CA SER A 134 -28.18 25.52 10.09
C SER A 134 -29.28 24.45 10.21
N ALA A 135 -29.58 23.74 9.12
CA ALA A 135 -30.56 22.66 9.14
C ALA A 135 -30.13 21.56 10.13
N GLY A 136 -30.95 21.31 11.16
CA GLY A 136 -30.76 20.21 12.11
C GLY A 136 -30.65 18.85 11.41
N TRP A 137 -30.06 17.85 12.09
CA TRP A 137 -29.72 16.51 11.57
C TRP A 137 -30.77 15.89 10.62
N PRO A 138 -30.60 16.01 9.28
CA PRO A 138 -31.46 15.35 8.30
C PRO A 138 -30.79 14.07 7.76
N LEU A 139 -29.69 13.62 8.35
CA LEU A 139 -29.02 12.38 7.94
C LEU A 139 -29.87 11.20 8.40
N SER A 140 -30.37 10.42 7.44
CA SER A 140 -31.13 9.20 7.73
C SER A 140 -30.39 8.33 8.75
N PRO A 141 -31.05 7.78 9.79
CA PRO A 141 -30.42 6.81 10.68
C PRO A 141 -29.83 5.60 9.95
N ALA A 142 -30.35 5.28 8.75
CA ALA A 142 -29.81 4.23 7.88
C ALA A 142 -28.41 4.57 7.33
N ASN A 143 -28.02 5.85 7.30
CA ASN A 143 -26.70 6.33 6.86
C ASN A 143 -25.67 6.38 8.00
N VAL A 144 -25.98 5.79 9.15
CA VAL A 144 -25.10 5.73 10.30
C VAL A 144 -24.89 4.29 10.72
N ASP A 145 -23.62 3.89 10.81
CA ASP A 145 -23.24 2.61 11.43
C ASP A 145 -22.36 2.87 12.64
N ILE A 146 -22.75 2.29 13.79
CA ILE A 146 -22.02 2.39 15.05
C ILE A 146 -21.56 1.00 15.43
N ARG A 147 -20.26 0.86 15.62
CA ARG A 147 -19.58 -0.38 15.99
C ARG A 147 -18.68 -0.17 17.19
N VAL A 148 -18.30 -1.28 17.78
CA VAL A 148 -17.43 -1.38 18.94
C VAL A 148 -16.21 -2.18 18.53
N ALA A 149 -15.02 -1.64 18.81
CA ALA A 149 -13.79 -2.38 18.56
C ALA A 149 -13.61 -3.46 19.63
N ARG A 150 -13.57 -4.71 19.19
CA ARG A 150 -13.21 -5.86 20.02
C ARG A 150 -11.71 -6.09 19.92
N ALA A 151 -11.09 -6.19 21.09
CA ALA A 151 -9.68 -6.53 21.18
C ALA A 151 -9.45 -8.04 20.98
N ILE A 152 -8.49 -8.40 20.13
CA ILE A 152 -8.12 -9.80 19.85
C ILE A 152 -6.67 -10.11 20.28
N PRO A 153 -6.32 -11.36 20.58
CA PRO A 153 -4.97 -11.71 21.05
C PRO A 153 -3.94 -11.75 19.91
N PHE A 154 -2.97 -10.84 19.92
CA PHE A 154 -1.86 -10.74 18.97
C PHE A 154 -0.56 -11.33 19.53
N PRO A 155 0.10 -12.28 18.82
CA PRO A 155 1.39 -12.81 19.25
C PRO A 155 2.48 -11.72 19.15
N LEU A 156 3.27 -11.55 20.22
CA LEU A 156 4.41 -10.64 20.27
C LEU A 156 5.73 -11.37 20.00
N ASP A 157 5.97 -12.45 20.74
CA ASP A 157 7.12 -13.33 20.55
C ASP A 157 6.66 -14.77 20.73
N ALA A 158 6.66 -15.51 19.63
CA ALA A 158 6.24 -16.91 19.63
C ALA A 158 7.20 -17.83 20.40
N LYS A 159 8.50 -17.49 20.47
CA LYS A 159 9.49 -18.27 21.25
C LYS A 159 9.30 -18.01 22.74
N ALA A 160 9.13 -16.75 23.13
CA ALA A 160 8.83 -16.38 24.52
C ALA A 160 7.39 -16.70 24.94
N LYS A 161 6.53 -17.08 23.98
CA LYS A 161 5.09 -17.33 24.16
C LYS A 161 4.38 -16.13 24.79
N THR A 162 4.62 -14.94 24.25
CA THR A 162 4.02 -13.71 24.75
C THR A 162 3.04 -13.13 23.73
N TYR A 163 1.96 -12.53 24.21
CA TYR A 163 0.94 -11.91 23.37
C TYR A 163 0.41 -10.63 24.01
N ARG A 164 -0.23 -9.77 23.23
CA ARG A 164 -1.00 -8.62 23.72
C ARG A 164 -2.42 -8.67 23.17
N LYS A 165 -3.34 -7.90 23.74
CA LYS A 165 -4.65 -7.65 23.13
C LYS A 165 -4.61 -6.32 22.39
N GLU A 166 -5.12 -6.30 21.17
CA GLU A 166 -5.22 -5.09 20.33
C GLU A 166 -6.62 -4.97 19.77
N ASP A 167 -7.18 -3.76 19.81
CA ASP A 167 -8.42 -3.43 19.12
C ASP A 167 -8.28 -3.77 17.64
N TRP A 168 -9.25 -4.51 17.11
CA TRP A 168 -9.14 -5.00 15.74
C TRP A 168 -10.48 -5.15 15.04
N VAL A 169 -11.38 -5.96 15.58
CA VAL A 169 -12.66 -6.30 14.92
C VAL A 169 -13.72 -5.26 15.28
N LEU A 170 -14.49 -4.79 14.30
CA LEU A 170 -15.57 -3.83 14.52
C LEU A 170 -16.92 -4.56 14.55
N GLU A 171 -17.45 -4.75 15.75
CA GLU A 171 -18.72 -5.47 15.98
C GLU A 171 -19.87 -4.49 16.20
N LYS A 172 -21.04 -4.81 15.65
CA LYS A 172 -22.27 -4.06 15.85
C LYS A 172 -23.04 -4.65 17.01
N LEU A 173 -22.90 -4.06 18.19
CA LEU A 173 -23.53 -4.52 19.42
C LEU A 173 -24.73 -3.63 19.77
N PRO A 174 -25.94 -4.19 20.02
CA PRO A 174 -27.10 -3.39 20.41
C PRO A 174 -26.94 -2.79 21.81
N THR A 175 -26.25 -3.51 22.70
CA THR A 175 -25.93 -3.08 24.07
C THR A 175 -24.55 -3.61 24.45
N LEU A 176 -23.82 -2.87 25.28
CA LEU A 176 -22.53 -3.31 25.84
C LEU A 176 -22.51 -3.19 27.37
N THR A 177 -21.69 -4.02 28.00
CA THR A 177 -21.45 -4.00 29.45
C THR A 177 -19.96 -3.81 29.68
N LEU A 178 -19.59 -2.90 30.57
CA LEU A 178 -18.19 -2.57 30.88
C LEU A 178 -17.92 -2.69 32.37
N ALA A 179 -16.80 -3.33 32.72
CA ALA A 179 -16.32 -3.33 34.09
C ALA A 179 -15.71 -1.97 34.49
N ALA A 180 -15.61 -1.70 35.79
CA ALA A 180 -14.93 -0.49 36.27
C ALA A 180 -13.46 -0.47 35.80
N GLY A 181 -13.04 0.66 35.23
CA GLY A 181 -11.70 0.86 34.65
C GLY A 181 -11.54 0.34 33.23
N GLU A 182 -12.54 -0.35 32.67
CA GLU A 182 -12.50 -0.84 31.30
C GLU A 182 -12.60 0.31 30.28
N ARG A 183 -11.97 0.11 29.12
CA ARG A 183 -11.99 1.03 27.99
C ARG A 183 -12.45 0.30 26.76
N VAL A 184 -13.28 0.96 25.97
CA VAL A 184 -13.72 0.44 24.68
C VAL A 184 -13.71 1.55 23.63
N ARG A 185 -13.19 1.25 22.44
CA ARG A 185 -13.27 2.14 21.30
C ARG A 185 -14.63 1.96 20.60
N VAL A 186 -15.33 3.06 20.41
CA VAL A 186 -16.52 3.17 19.57
C VAL A 186 -16.09 3.71 18.22
N TRP A 187 -16.56 3.06 17.16
CA TRP A 187 -16.33 3.42 15.76
C TRP A 187 -17.65 3.85 15.11
N LEU A 188 -17.66 5.00 14.49
CA LEU A 188 -18.80 5.59 13.80
C LEU A 188 -18.44 5.73 12.32
N THR A 189 -19.27 5.21 11.43
CA THR A 189 -19.16 5.42 9.97
C THR A 189 -20.42 6.11 9.47
N LEU A 190 -20.25 7.22 8.76
CA LEU A 190 -21.32 8.05 8.21
C LEU A 190 -21.28 8.04 6.69
N ARG A 191 -22.43 7.86 6.05
CA ARG A 191 -22.58 7.98 4.59
C ARG A 191 -22.96 9.41 4.21
N ALA A 192 -22.14 10.05 3.36
CA ALA A 192 -22.32 11.45 2.95
C ALA A 192 -23.00 11.57 1.57
N ASP A 193 -24.34 11.68 1.51
CA ASP A 193 -25.06 11.62 0.22
C ASP A 193 -25.36 12.98 -0.43
N GLU A 194 -25.56 14.05 0.34
CA GLU A 194 -25.98 15.36 -0.20
C GLU A 194 -25.14 16.51 0.35
N VAL A 195 -24.84 17.52 -0.49
CA VAL A 195 -24.01 18.66 -0.08
C VAL A 195 -24.73 19.49 0.99
N ALA A 196 -24.28 19.37 2.24
CA ALA A 196 -24.77 20.13 3.39
C ALA A 196 -23.80 20.05 4.57
N GLU A 197 -24.02 20.89 5.58
CA GLU A 197 -23.48 20.67 6.91
C GLU A 197 -24.58 20.04 7.78
N HIS A 198 -24.31 18.88 8.36
CA HIS A 198 -25.24 18.17 9.23
C HIS A 198 -24.75 18.20 10.66
N ARG A 199 -25.64 18.57 11.59
CA ARG A 199 -25.37 18.63 13.04
C ARG A 199 -26.32 17.75 13.82
N GLY A 200 -25.77 16.73 14.47
CA GLY A 200 -26.51 15.72 15.23
C GLY A 200 -25.90 15.50 16.59
N ARG A 201 -26.50 14.58 17.36
CA ARG A 201 -26.00 14.18 18.67
C ARG A 201 -25.86 12.68 18.73
N LEU A 202 -24.69 12.19 19.09
CA LEU A 202 -24.49 10.79 19.47
C LEU A 202 -24.77 10.67 20.97
N GLU A 203 -25.94 10.16 21.31
CA GLU A 203 -26.31 9.84 22.69
C GLU A 203 -25.59 8.57 23.15
N VAL A 204 -24.96 8.66 24.32
CA VAL A 204 -24.40 7.55 25.07
C VAL A 204 -25.21 7.43 26.36
N ALA A 205 -25.97 6.34 26.49
CA ALA A 205 -26.73 6.02 27.69
C ALA A 205 -26.16 4.78 28.36
N ALA A 206 -26.08 4.78 29.68
CA ALA A 206 -25.55 3.70 30.51
C ALA A 206 -26.18 3.77 31.91
N ASN A 207 -26.71 2.65 32.41
CA ASN A 207 -27.52 2.64 33.64
C ASN A 207 -28.62 3.74 33.57
N ASP A 208 -28.71 4.61 34.58
CA ASP A 208 -29.65 5.74 34.63
C ASP A 208 -29.06 7.07 34.11
N ALA A 209 -27.89 7.05 33.46
CA ALA A 209 -27.21 8.24 32.98
C ALA A 209 -27.16 8.29 31.45
N ALA A 210 -27.43 9.47 30.88
CA ALA A 210 -27.27 9.74 29.46
C ALA A 210 -26.48 11.04 29.24
N THR A 211 -25.72 11.08 28.15
CA THR A 211 -24.94 12.24 27.70
C THR A 211 -24.85 12.18 26.18
N SER A 212 -24.42 13.27 25.53
CA SER A 212 -24.28 13.28 24.07
C SER A 212 -22.99 13.95 23.63
N LEU A 213 -22.38 13.43 22.56
CA LEU A 213 -21.40 14.17 21.77
C LEU A 213 -22.10 14.86 20.60
N GLU A 214 -21.67 16.06 20.24
CA GLU A 214 -22.06 16.65 18.95
C GLU A 214 -21.40 15.86 17.81
N VAL A 215 -22.11 15.65 16.72
CA VAL A 215 -21.57 15.07 15.48
C VAL A 215 -21.80 16.09 14.36
N ILE A 216 -20.71 16.59 13.80
CA ILE A 216 -20.72 17.58 12.72
C ILE A 216 -20.14 16.89 11.49
N LEU A 217 -20.95 16.72 10.44
CA LEU A 217 -20.53 16.19 9.16
C LEU A 217 -20.66 17.29 8.09
N ARG A 218 -19.54 17.74 7.55
CA ARG A 218 -19.50 18.67 6.42
C ARG A 218 -19.34 17.90 5.11
N ILE A 219 -20.38 17.89 4.28
CA ILE A 219 -20.35 17.26 2.96
C ILE A 219 -19.87 18.28 1.93
N LEU A 220 -18.73 17.97 1.31
CA LEU A 220 -18.00 18.86 0.41
C LEU A 220 -18.71 18.96 -0.96
N PRO A 221 -18.59 20.09 -1.69
CA PRO A 221 -19.35 20.35 -2.93
C PRO A 221 -18.78 19.61 -4.16
N PHE A 222 -18.26 18.39 -3.98
CA PHE A 222 -17.71 17.56 -5.03
C PHE A 222 -17.80 16.07 -4.66
N SER A 223 -17.74 15.21 -5.67
CA SER A 223 -17.57 13.77 -5.52
C SER A 223 -16.14 13.36 -5.87
N LEU A 224 -15.64 12.33 -5.21
CA LEU A 224 -14.35 11.75 -5.54
C LEU A 224 -14.45 10.93 -6.84
N PRO A 225 -13.52 11.10 -7.81
CA PRO A 225 -13.53 10.32 -9.04
C PRO A 225 -13.25 8.83 -8.74
N PRO A 226 -13.65 7.90 -9.62
CA PRO A 226 -13.16 6.52 -9.55
C PRO A 226 -11.62 6.51 -9.58
N PRO A 227 -10.94 5.62 -8.82
CA PRO A 227 -9.49 5.50 -8.88
C PRO A 227 -8.99 5.29 -10.31
N ALA A 228 -7.92 5.98 -10.68
CA ALA A 228 -7.26 5.86 -11.99
C ALA A 228 -6.33 4.63 -12.08
N VAL A 229 -6.21 3.86 -11.00
CA VAL A 229 -5.34 2.68 -10.88
C VAL A 229 -6.15 1.48 -10.43
N GLU A 230 -5.60 0.30 -10.64
CA GLU A 230 -6.18 -0.94 -10.15
C GLU A 230 -5.92 -1.10 -8.65
N PHE A 231 -6.98 -1.18 -7.86
CA PHE A 231 -6.92 -1.53 -6.44
C PHE A 231 -7.48 -2.93 -6.27
N ALA A 232 -6.65 -3.84 -5.74
CA ALA A 232 -7.01 -5.24 -5.70
C ALA A 232 -6.59 -5.96 -4.40
N MET A 233 -7.44 -6.88 -3.95
CA MET A 233 -7.14 -7.82 -2.87
C MET A 233 -6.99 -9.22 -3.45
N TYR A 234 -6.03 -9.98 -2.93
CA TYR A 234 -5.97 -11.42 -3.21
C TYR A 234 -7.15 -12.13 -2.52
N TYR A 235 -7.84 -13.01 -3.26
CA TYR A 235 -9.11 -13.60 -2.85
C TYR A 235 -9.16 -15.10 -3.13
N PRO A 236 -8.38 -15.92 -2.39
CA PRO A 236 -8.11 -17.32 -2.73
C PRO A 236 -9.25 -18.29 -2.44
N ARG A 237 -10.23 -17.89 -1.62
CA ARG A 237 -11.25 -18.80 -1.09
C ARG A 237 -12.62 -18.14 -1.08
N PRO A 238 -13.18 -17.82 -2.28
CA PRO A 238 -14.55 -17.32 -2.36
C PRO A 238 -15.51 -18.29 -1.66
N PRO A 239 -16.53 -17.80 -0.94
CA PRO A 239 -17.51 -18.65 -0.28
C PRO A 239 -18.31 -19.41 -1.35
N ALA A 240 -18.74 -20.62 -1.02
CA ALA A 240 -19.58 -21.42 -1.91
C ALA A 240 -21.01 -20.86 -2.03
N ASP A 241 -21.48 -20.15 -1.00
CA ASP A 241 -22.76 -19.46 -1.00
C ASP A 241 -22.67 -18.14 -1.79
N ASP A 242 -23.59 -17.96 -2.75
CA ASP A 242 -23.60 -16.79 -3.64
C ASP A 242 -24.05 -15.52 -2.91
N ALA A 243 -24.88 -15.62 -1.86
CA ALA A 243 -25.27 -14.46 -1.07
C ALA A 243 -24.09 -13.92 -0.25
N GLN A 244 -23.30 -14.79 0.39
CA GLN A 244 -22.07 -14.40 1.07
C GLN A 244 -21.02 -13.88 0.07
N LEU A 245 -20.88 -14.48 -1.11
CA LEU A 245 -19.99 -13.96 -2.16
C LEU A 245 -20.39 -12.54 -2.57
N ALA A 246 -21.68 -12.31 -2.78
CA ALA A 246 -22.19 -10.98 -3.11
C ALA A 246 -21.85 -9.95 -2.02
N ARG A 247 -22.03 -10.31 -0.74
CA ARG A 247 -21.67 -9.43 0.39
C ARG A 247 -20.18 -9.11 0.43
N GLU A 248 -19.31 -10.09 0.25
CA GLU A 248 -17.85 -9.88 0.23
C GLU A 248 -17.40 -9.02 -0.96
N LEU A 249 -18.00 -9.19 -2.14
CA LEU A 249 -17.69 -8.36 -3.31
C LEU A 249 -18.25 -6.93 -3.20
N ILE A 250 -19.44 -6.76 -2.63
CA ILE A 250 -20.00 -5.43 -2.32
C ILE A 250 -19.11 -4.73 -1.30
N ASP A 251 -18.70 -5.42 -0.24
CA ASP A 251 -17.79 -4.87 0.77
C ASP A 251 -16.46 -4.40 0.14
N MET A 252 -15.83 -5.23 -0.70
CA MET A 252 -14.64 -4.83 -1.47
C MET A 252 -14.89 -3.60 -2.35
N ARG A 253 -16.01 -3.53 -3.07
CA ARG A 253 -16.38 -2.38 -3.90
C ARG A 253 -16.49 -1.09 -3.09
N GLU A 254 -17.22 -1.14 -1.97
CA GLU A 254 -17.46 0.04 -1.13
C GLU A 254 -16.19 0.47 -0.38
N HIS A 255 -15.20 -0.41 -0.23
CA HIS A 255 -13.85 -0.08 0.26
C HIS A 255 -12.90 0.36 -0.86
N GLY A 256 -13.41 0.54 -2.08
CA GLY A 256 -12.68 1.10 -3.21
C GLY A 256 -11.87 0.10 -4.03
N MET A 257 -11.98 -1.21 -3.76
CA MET A 257 -11.40 -2.23 -4.63
C MET A 257 -12.17 -2.28 -5.95
N ASN A 258 -11.43 -2.37 -7.04
CA ASN A 258 -11.99 -2.43 -8.40
C ASN A 258 -11.52 -3.67 -9.18
N SER A 259 -10.80 -4.57 -8.50
CA SER A 259 -10.32 -5.85 -9.01
C SER A 259 -10.09 -6.82 -7.83
N ILE A 260 -9.99 -8.10 -8.15
CA ILE A 260 -9.61 -9.17 -7.21
C ILE A 260 -8.54 -10.05 -7.86
N LEU A 261 -7.64 -10.60 -7.05
CA LEU A 261 -6.50 -11.40 -7.53
C LEU A 261 -6.58 -12.85 -7.01
N PRO A 262 -6.52 -13.87 -7.88
CA PRO A 262 -6.95 -13.80 -9.27
C PRO A 262 -8.46 -13.52 -9.37
N ALA A 263 -8.92 -13.05 -10.53
CA ALA A 263 -10.35 -12.94 -10.84
C ALA A 263 -10.96 -14.30 -11.20
N ILE A 264 -10.18 -15.14 -11.87
CA ILE A 264 -10.52 -16.52 -12.24
C ILE A 264 -9.27 -17.39 -12.16
N GLU A 265 -9.45 -18.69 -11.91
CA GLU A 265 -8.34 -19.64 -11.87
C GLU A 265 -8.68 -20.98 -12.52
N ALA A 266 -7.64 -21.70 -12.95
CA ALA A 266 -7.77 -23.09 -13.36
C ALA A 266 -8.09 -23.96 -12.13
N VAL A 267 -9.18 -24.72 -12.20
CA VAL A 267 -9.63 -25.58 -11.11
C VAL A 267 -9.27 -27.02 -11.43
N ILE A 268 -8.32 -27.58 -10.68
CA ILE A 268 -7.80 -28.94 -10.87
C ILE A 268 -8.45 -29.89 -9.84
N LYS A 269 -9.50 -30.59 -10.27
CA LYS A 269 -10.24 -31.58 -9.44
C LYS A 269 -9.53 -32.92 -9.39
N THR A 270 -8.97 -33.38 -10.51
CA THR A 270 -8.38 -34.72 -10.63
C THR A 270 -7.11 -34.89 -9.81
N ARG A 271 -6.32 -33.80 -9.69
CA ARG A 271 -4.96 -33.79 -9.11
C ARG A 271 -4.00 -34.81 -9.75
N ASP A 272 -4.32 -35.28 -10.95
CA ASP A 272 -3.62 -36.35 -11.66
C ASP A 272 -2.50 -35.84 -12.59
N ARG A 273 -2.06 -34.59 -12.36
CA ARG A 273 -1.02 -33.89 -13.15
C ARG A 273 -1.39 -33.69 -14.62
N LYS A 274 -2.68 -33.74 -14.95
CA LYS A 274 -3.21 -33.43 -16.28
C LYS A 274 -4.29 -32.37 -16.16
N PHE A 275 -4.42 -31.55 -17.20
CA PHE A 275 -5.57 -30.66 -17.34
C PHE A 275 -6.65 -31.38 -18.18
N SER A 276 -7.43 -32.23 -17.51
CA SER A 276 -8.38 -33.14 -18.15
C SER A 276 -9.70 -32.44 -18.53
N ALA A 277 -10.58 -33.16 -19.23
CA ALA A 277 -11.94 -32.67 -19.54
C ALA A 277 -12.76 -32.34 -18.28
N ASP A 278 -12.50 -33.02 -17.15
CA ASP A 278 -13.17 -32.76 -15.88
C ASP A 278 -12.67 -31.46 -15.23
N ASP A 279 -11.36 -31.18 -15.33
CA ASP A 279 -10.75 -29.94 -14.84
C ASP A 279 -11.16 -28.74 -15.73
N MET A 280 -11.26 -28.95 -17.05
CA MET A 280 -11.79 -27.93 -17.97
C MET A 280 -13.25 -27.57 -17.62
N ARG A 281 -14.09 -28.57 -17.33
CA ARG A 281 -15.48 -28.34 -16.89
C ARG A 281 -15.53 -27.59 -15.56
N ALA A 282 -14.72 -28.00 -14.58
CA ALA A 282 -14.62 -27.33 -13.29
C ALA A 282 -14.13 -25.88 -13.40
N THR A 283 -13.15 -25.64 -14.27
CA THR A 283 -12.61 -24.30 -14.57
C THR A 283 -13.68 -23.42 -15.18
N ARG A 284 -14.47 -23.93 -16.14
CA ARG A 284 -15.60 -23.21 -16.75
C ARG A 284 -16.67 -22.87 -15.71
N GLU A 285 -17.10 -23.83 -14.89
CA GLU A 285 -18.06 -23.62 -13.80
C GLU A 285 -17.59 -22.51 -12.83
N HIS A 286 -16.34 -22.57 -12.39
CA HIS A 286 -15.76 -21.58 -11.48
C HIS A 286 -15.66 -20.19 -12.13
N ALA A 287 -15.08 -20.10 -13.33
CA ALA A 287 -14.87 -18.83 -14.01
C ALA A 287 -16.20 -18.14 -14.36
N GLU A 288 -17.20 -18.90 -14.83
CA GLU A 288 -18.52 -18.34 -15.14
C GLU A 288 -19.22 -17.78 -13.91
N ARG A 289 -19.09 -18.47 -12.76
CA ARG A 289 -19.60 -17.98 -11.47
C ARG A 289 -18.88 -16.71 -11.04
N MET A 290 -17.55 -16.72 -11.03
CA MET A 290 -16.76 -15.59 -10.55
C MET A 290 -16.90 -14.36 -11.45
N LEU A 291 -16.83 -14.51 -12.78
CA LEU A 291 -17.00 -13.39 -13.71
C LEU A 291 -18.40 -12.77 -13.62
N ARG A 292 -19.44 -13.58 -13.41
CA ARG A 292 -20.80 -13.08 -13.16
C ARG A 292 -20.85 -12.27 -11.86
N ALA A 293 -20.39 -12.86 -10.75
CA ALA A 293 -20.44 -12.23 -9.44
C ALA A 293 -19.61 -10.94 -9.39
N VAL A 294 -18.40 -10.93 -9.95
CA VAL A 294 -17.55 -9.73 -10.06
C VAL A 294 -18.29 -8.64 -10.84
N ARG A 295 -18.85 -8.97 -12.00
CA ARG A 295 -19.57 -7.98 -12.83
C ARG A 295 -20.80 -7.41 -12.13
N GLU A 296 -21.54 -8.23 -11.40
CA GLU A 296 -22.79 -7.84 -10.71
C GLU A 296 -22.53 -7.07 -9.41
N HIS A 297 -21.50 -7.43 -8.65
CA HIS A 297 -21.31 -6.95 -7.28
C HIS A 297 -20.09 -6.06 -7.09
N LEU A 298 -18.98 -6.32 -7.77
CA LEU A 298 -17.79 -5.46 -7.75
C LEU A 298 -17.90 -4.33 -8.79
N GLY A 299 -18.45 -4.63 -9.97
CA GLY A 299 -18.71 -3.69 -11.05
C GLY A 299 -18.13 -4.13 -12.40
N PRO A 300 -18.35 -3.34 -13.47
CA PRO A 300 -17.79 -3.65 -14.78
C PRO A 300 -16.25 -3.62 -14.76
N PRO A 301 -15.56 -4.55 -15.44
CA PRO A 301 -14.11 -4.60 -15.42
C PRO A 301 -13.52 -3.35 -16.11
N ARG A 302 -12.71 -2.59 -15.37
CA ARG A 302 -11.92 -1.46 -15.90
C ARG A 302 -10.49 -1.85 -16.27
N PHE A 303 -10.03 -2.98 -15.74
CA PHE A 303 -8.69 -3.52 -15.93
C PHE A 303 -8.77 -4.95 -16.45
N PRO A 304 -7.73 -5.45 -17.15
CA PRO A 304 -7.66 -6.85 -17.57
C PRO A 304 -7.80 -7.78 -16.36
N PRO A 305 -8.73 -8.76 -16.38
CA PRO A 305 -8.84 -9.73 -15.29
C PRO A 305 -7.56 -10.54 -15.18
N LEU A 306 -7.12 -10.80 -13.95
CA LEU A 306 -6.03 -11.71 -13.67
C LEU A 306 -6.55 -13.16 -13.64
N ALA A 307 -5.98 -14.00 -14.49
CA ALA A 307 -6.28 -15.42 -14.59
C ALA A 307 -5.09 -16.27 -14.11
N ALA A 308 -5.29 -17.07 -13.07
CA ALA A 308 -4.26 -17.95 -12.53
C ALA A 308 -4.31 -19.35 -13.19
N ALA A 309 -3.22 -19.78 -13.82
CA ALA A 309 -3.17 -21.06 -14.54
C ALA A 309 -2.05 -22.00 -14.04
N GLY A 310 -1.08 -21.50 -13.29
CA GLY A 310 0.11 -22.30 -12.95
C GLY A 310 -0.12 -23.31 -11.82
N HIS A 311 -0.94 -22.99 -10.82
CA HIS A 311 -1.09 -23.83 -9.63
C HIS A 311 -1.75 -25.18 -9.95
N GLN A 312 -1.18 -26.26 -9.43
CA GLN A 312 -1.46 -27.67 -9.73
C GLN A 312 -1.23 -28.12 -11.18
N ILE A 313 -0.82 -27.25 -12.11
CA ILE A 313 -0.46 -27.62 -13.50
C ILE A 313 1.05 -27.54 -13.72
N ALA A 314 1.67 -26.38 -13.48
CA ALA A 314 3.11 -26.15 -13.63
C ALA A 314 3.86 -26.39 -12.31
N TYR A 315 3.23 -26.06 -11.19
CA TYR A 315 3.77 -26.24 -9.84
C TYR A 315 2.68 -26.68 -8.87
N TYR A 316 3.04 -27.27 -7.74
CA TYR A 316 2.12 -27.77 -6.73
C TYR A 316 2.65 -27.52 -5.32
N TRP A 317 1.75 -27.51 -4.35
CA TRP A 317 2.14 -27.53 -2.93
C TRP A 317 2.51 -28.95 -2.51
N ASN A 318 3.78 -29.19 -2.21
CA ASN A 318 4.23 -30.46 -1.67
C ASN A 318 4.05 -30.47 -0.16
N GLN A 319 3.05 -31.22 0.32
CA GLN A 319 2.75 -31.35 1.74
C GLN A 319 3.91 -31.94 2.56
N ARG A 320 4.78 -32.76 1.96
CA ARG A 320 5.90 -33.40 2.66
C ARG A 320 7.01 -32.40 3.00
N THR A 321 7.30 -31.51 2.07
CA THR A 321 8.29 -30.44 2.26
C THR A 321 7.65 -29.17 2.82
N ASN A 322 6.31 -29.14 2.89
CA ASN A 322 5.50 -27.97 3.24
C ASN A 322 5.90 -26.74 2.39
N TRP A 323 6.15 -26.98 1.09
CA TRP A 323 6.71 -25.99 0.17
C TRP A 323 6.22 -26.18 -1.27
N PHE A 324 6.39 -25.16 -2.11
CA PHE A 324 6.07 -25.24 -3.54
C PHE A 324 7.16 -25.99 -4.32
N GLU A 325 6.74 -26.86 -5.25
CA GLU A 325 7.63 -27.57 -6.17
C GLU A 325 7.07 -27.52 -7.59
N TYR A 326 7.96 -27.48 -8.58
CA TYR A 326 7.57 -27.55 -9.99
C TYR A 326 7.45 -28.99 -10.47
N TRP A 327 6.49 -29.21 -11.35
CA TRP A 327 6.49 -30.43 -12.14
C TRP A 327 7.61 -30.39 -13.19
N PRO A 328 8.17 -31.55 -13.58
CA PRO A 328 9.14 -31.58 -14.66
C PRO A 328 8.55 -31.01 -15.95
N HIS A 329 9.30 -30.15 -16.64
CA HIS A 329 8.87 -29.61 -17.93
C HIS A 329 8.83 -30.71 -19.01
N THR A 330 7.64 -31.28 -19.21
CA THR A 330 7.36 -32.28 -20.25
C THR A 330 6.43 -31.66 -21.29
N PRO A 331 6.42 -32.18 -22.54
CA PRO A 331 5.48 -31.71 -23.56
C PRO A 331 4.01 -31.76 -23.12
N GLN A 332 3.64 -32.73 -22.27
CA GLN A 332 2.28 -32.82 -21.73
C GLN A 332 1.95 -31.66 -20.79
N ILE A 333 2.81 -31.37 -19.81
CA ILE A 333 2.60 -30.27 -18.85
C ILE A 333 2.60 -28.91 -19.57
N GLU A 334 3.48 -28.73 -20.56
CA GLU A 334 3.51 -27.53 -21.38
C GLU A 334 2.22 -27.38 -22.20
N ALA A 335 1.69 -28.48 -22.77
CA ALA A 335 0.42 -28.47 -23.48
C ALA A 335 -0.78 -28.18 -22.55
N ASP A 336 -0.79 -28.77 -21.36
CA ASP A 336 -1.85 -28.57 -20.35
C ASP A 336 -1.86 -27.13 -19.83
N LEU A 337 -0.69 -26.54 -19.57
CA LEU A 337 -0.56 -25.14 -19.19
C LEU A 337 -1.11 -24.20 -20.26
N LEU A 338 -0.75 -24.43 -21.53
CA LEU A 338 -1.26 -23.65 -22.66
C LEU A 338 -2.77 -23.84 -22.86
N ALA A 339 -3.29 -25.04 -22.64
CA ALA A 339 -4.73 -25.33 -22.71
C ALA A 339 -5.51 -24.58 -21.61
N ALA A 340 -5.00 -24.57 -20.37
CA ALA A 340 -5.60 -23.81 -19.28
C ALA A 340 -5.58 -22.30 -19.54
N CYS A 341 -4.46 -21.76 -20.03
CA CYS A 341 -4.36 -20.34 -20.38
C CYS A 341 -5.38 -19.95 -21.47
N ARG A 342 -5.50 -20.74 -22.54
CA ARG A 342 -6.49 -20.49 -23.60
C ARG A 342 -7.92 -20.54 -23.10
N LEU A 343 -8.25 -21.54 -22.28
CA LEU A 343 -9.60 -21.67 -21.73
C LEU A 343 -9.97 -20.46 -20.85
N LEU A 344 -9.07 -20.02 -19.97
CA LEU A 344 -9.32 -18.87 -19.11
C LEU A 344 -9.46 -17.56 -19.92
N ASP A 345 -8.65 -17.37 -20.97
CA ASP A 345 -8.76 -16.21 -21.85
C ASP A 345 -10.06 -16.22 -22.68
N GLU A 346 -10.46 -17.38 -23.24
CA GLU A 346 -11.75 -17.57 -23.91
C GLU A 346 -12.90 -17.13 -22.99
N LEU A 347 -12.92 -17.65 -21.76
CA LEU A 347 -13.97 -17.36 -20.77
C LEU A 347 -14.01 -15.88 -20.37
N ALA A 348 -12.84 -15.24 -20.20
CA ALA A 348 -12.77 -13.81 -19.91
C ALA A 348 -13.27 -12.96 -21.09
N ARG A 349 -12.87 -13.31 -22.32
CA ARG A 349 -13.25 -12.60 -23.55
C ARG A 349 -14.73 -12.73 -23.88
N ASP A 350 -15.32 -13.91 -23.69
CA ASP A 350 -16.75 -14.15 -23.85
C ASP A 350 -17.60 -13.29 -22.89
N ARG A 351 -16.99 -12.80 -21.79
CA ARG A 351 -17.60 -11.88 -20.82
C ARG A 351 -17.16 -10.43 -20.99
N GLY A 352 -16.55 -10.09 -22.13
CA GLY A 352 -16.25 -8.73 -22.54
C GLY A 352 -14.86 -8.21 -22.12
N ALA A 353 -13.96 -9.07 -21.62
CA ALA A 353 -12.59 -8.65 -21.38
C ALA A 353 -11.86 -8.39 -22.71
N ALA A 354 -11.28 -7.21 -22.88
CA ALA A 354 -10.50 -6.89 -24.08
C ALA A 354 -9.17 -7.70 -24.13
N ARG A 355 -8.56 -7.91 -22.95
CA ARG A 355 -7.31 -8.65 -22.74
C ARG A 355 -7.37 -9.37 -21.40
N THR A 356 -6.57 -10.41 -21.24
CA THR A 356 -6.43 -11.19 -20.00
C THR A 356 -4.99 -11.12 -19.51
N ARG A 357 -4.81 -11.00 -18.19
CA ARG A 357 -3.49 -11.14 -17.56
C ARG A 357 -3.32 -12.55 -17.05
N ILE A 358 -2.21 -13.21 -17.38
CA ILE A 358 -1.93 -14.59 -16.98
C ILE A 358 -0.91 -14.61 -15.85
N TYR A 359 -1.26 -15.28 -14.75
CA TYR A 359 -0.42 -15.52 -13.59
C TYR A 359 -0.05 -17.00 -13.48
N LEU A 360 1.26 -17.28 -13.44
CA LEU A 360 1.79 -18.64 -13.51
C LEU A 360 2.59 -19.07 -12.29
N ALA A 361 3.04 -18.15 -11.44
CA ALA A 361 3.91 -18.48 -10.32
C ALA A 361 3.92 -17.37 -9.26
N ASP A 362 3.84 -17.74 -7.98
CA ASP A 362 3.95 -16.79 -6.88
C ASP A 362 5.39 -16.59 -6.43
N GLU A 363 5.83 -15.33 -6.33
CA GLU A 363 7.15 -14.88 -5.83
C GLU A 363 8.28 -15.88 -6.12
N ALA A 364 8.42 -16.27 -7.39
CA ALA A 364 9.11 -17.51 -7.76
C ALA A 364 10.55 -17.60 -7.24
N ALA A 365 11.28 -16.49 -7.17
CA ALA A 365 12.65 -16.49 -6.67
C ALA A 365 12.74 -16.71 -5.16
N ALA A 366 11.78 -16.22 -4.36
CA ALA A 366 11.71 -16.51 -2.94
C ALA A 366 11.55 -18.01 -2.66
N HIS A 367 11.01 -18.73 -3.64
CA HIS A 367 10.78 -20.17 -3.59
C HIS A 367 11.90 -21.00 -4.22
N ASN A 368 12.98 -20.39 -4.71
CA ASN A 368 14.04 -21.03 -5.52
C ASN A 368 13.53 -21.60 -6.86
N LEU A 369 12.50 -20.98 -7.45
CA LEU A 369 11.81 -21.45 -8.64
C LEU A 369 11.90 -20.46 -9.81
N LEU A 370 12.81 -19.47 -9.74
CA LEU A 370 12.92 -18.40 -10.72
C LEU A 370 13.12 -18.91 -12.15
N ASP A 371 14.03 -19.87 -12.36
CA ASP A 371 14.31 -20.43 -13.68
C ASP A 371 13.10 -21.17 -14.26
N GLN A 372 12.37 -21.91 -13.42
CA GLN A 372 11.19 -22.67 -13.83
C GLN A 372 10.02 -21.74 -14.17
N ALA A 373 9.84 -20.67 -13.39
CA ALA A 373 8.87 -19.62 -13.66
C ALA A 373 9.22 -18.88 -14.97
N ALA A 374 10.48 -18.46 -15.14
CA ALA A 374 10.95 -17.78 -16.35
C ALA A 374 10.71 -18.64 -17.60
N ARG A 375 10.96 -19.96 -17.52
CA ARG A 375 10.65 -20.90 -18.60
C ARG A 375 9.15 -20.98 -18.90
N SER A 376 8.31 -21.06 -17.88
CA SER A 376 6.85 -21.14 -18.03
C SER A 376 6.27 -19.85 -18.64
N TYR A 377 6.71 -18.69 -18.16
CA TYR A 377 6.34 -17.39 -18.74
C TYR A 377 6.85 -17.24 -20.17
N ALA A 378 8.08 -17.68 -20.48
CA ALA A 378 8.64 -17.61 -21.83
C ALA A 378 7.83 -18.48 -22.82
N LEU A 379 7.42 -19.68 -22.39
CA LEU A 379 6.56 -20.57 -23.18
C LEU A 379 5.23 -19.87 -23.51
N VAL A 380 4.53 -19.33 -22.50
CA VAL A 380 3.25 -18.63 -22.71
C VAL A 380 3.47 -17.41 -23.61
N LYS A 381 4.50 -16.60 -23.37
CA LYS A 381 4.79 -15.41 -24.17
C LYS A 381 5.08 -15.73 -25.64
N GLN A 382 5.76 -16.85 -25.91
CA GLN A 382 6.07 -17.30 -27.27
C GLN A 382 4.85 -17.88 -27.99
N ARG A 383 3.97 -18.60 -27.27
CA ARG A 383 2.88 -19.39 -27.86
C ARG A 383 1.52 -18.69 -27.82
N LEU A 384 1.34 -17.71 -26.94
CA LEU A 384 0.13 -16.92 -26.69
C LEU A 384 0.48 -15.42 -26.53
N PRO A 385 1.11 -14.79 -27.54
CA PRO A 385 1.63 -13.42 -27.43
C PRO A 385 0.56 -12.34 -27.21
N GLU A 386 -0.71 -12.64 -27.48
CA GLU A 386 -1.86 -11.76 -27.27
C GLU A 386 -2.20 -11.53 -25.78
N MET A 387 -1.77 -12.45 -24.91
CA MET A 387 -1.99 -12.37 -23.46
C MET A 387 -0.91 -11.51 -22.78
N GLU A 388 -1.29 -10.82 -21.70
CA GLU A 388 -0.35 -10.07 -20.87
C GLU A 388 0.15 -10.98 -19.73
N THR A 389 1.45 -11.19 -19.57
CA THR A 389 1.97 -11.98 -18.46
C THR A 389 2.16 -11.10 -17.22
N TRP A 390 1.71 -11.57 -16.06
CA TRP A 390 1.72 -10.84 -14.79
C TRP A 390 2.31 -11.72 -13.67
N THR A 391 3.13 -11.14 -12.78
CA THR A 391 3.62 -11.88 -11.60
C THR A 391 3.94 -10.98 -10.41
N THR A 392 3.88 -11.55 -9.21
CA THR A 392 4.45 -10.97 -7.99
C THR A 392 5.97 -11.15 -7.95
N ILE A 393 6.69 -10.13 -7.48
CA ILE A 393 8.14 -10.16 -7.24
C ILE A 393 8.50 -9.46 -5.93
N GLY A 394 9.70 -9.71 -5.42
CA GLY A 394 10.35 -8.93 -4.37
C GLY A 394 10.84 -9.76 -3.18
N GLY A 395 10.29 -10.95 -2.97
CA GLY A 395 10.84 -11.90 -2.01
C GLY A 395 12.27 -12.34 -2.40
N GLY A 396 12.53 -12.61 -3.68
CA GLY A 396 13.88 -12.89 -4.19
C GLY A 396 14.79 -11.67 -4.11
N LEU A 397 14.29 -10.47 -4.46
CA LEU A 397 15.04 -9.22 -4.31
C LEU A 397 15.51 -9.01 -2.86
N ALA A 398 14.66 -9.33 -1.88
CA ALA A 398 15.01 -9.26 -0.46
C ALA A 398 16.16 -10.22 -0.08
N MET A 399 16.24 -11.35 -0.77
CA MET A 399 17.30 -12.37 -0.61
C MET A 399 18.56 -12.07 -1.44
N GLY A 400 18.59 -10.96 -2.19
CA GLY A 400 19.70 -10.59 -3.07
C GLY A 400 19.70 -11.30 -4.42
N VAL A 401 18.59 -11.94 -4.81
CA VAL A 401 18.40 -12.56 -6.12
C VAL A 401 17.83 -11.52 -7.09
N ASP A 402 18.42 -11.39 -8.29
CA ASP A 402 17.85 -10.54 -9.33
C ASP A 402 16.66 -11.24 -10.02
N GLU A 403 15.44 -10.86 -9.63
CA GLU A 403 14.20 -11.37 -10.25
C GLU A 403 13.87 -10.68 -11.57
N LEU A 404 14.16 -9.37 -11.64
CA LEU A 404 13.78 -8.53 -12.77
C LEU A 404 14.52 -8.96 -14.03
N GLY A 405 15.82 -9.25 -13.95
CA GLY A 405 16.63 -9.63 -15.11
C GLY A 405 16.10 -10.85 -15.86
N PRO A 406 15.99 -12.03 -15.21
CA PRO A 406 15.50 -13.25 -15.84
C PRO A 406 14.05 -13.16 -16.34
N LEU A 407 13.19 -12.41 -15.65
CA LEU A 407 11.77 -12.33 -15.98
C LEU A 407 11.42 -11.22 -16.99
N ASP A 408 12.26 -10.21 -17.19
CA ASP A 408 11.94 -9.02 -18.00
C ASP A 408 11.46 -9.36 -19.43
N LYS A 409 12.11 -10.36 -20.05
CA LYS A 409 11.83 -10.78 -21.42
C LYS A 409 10.51 -11.52 -21.58
N CYS A 410 9.98 -12.11 -20.51
CA CYS A 410 8.79 -12.98 -20.57
C CYS A 410 7.62 -12.51 -19.71
N VAL A 411 7.83 -11.52 -18.83
CA VAL A 411 6.79 -10.90 -18.01
C VAL A 411 6.49 -9.48 -18.51
N ASP A 412 5.21 -9.14 -18.66
CA ASP A 412 4.77 -7.81 -19.06
C ASP A 412 4.56 -6.91 -17.84
N PHE A 413 3.91 -7.41 -16.79
CA PHE A 413 3.54 -6.65 -15.61
C PHE A 413 4.13 -7.25 -14.33
N PHE A 414 4.89 -6.46 -13.58
CA PHE A 414 5.39 -6.85 -12.25
C PHE A 414 4.59 -6.15 -11.16
N ALA A 415 4.09 -6.90 -10.18
CA ALA A 415 3.60 -6.35 -8.92
C ALA A 415 4.64 -6.61 -7.82
N THR A 416 5.34 -5.56 -7.38
CA THR A 416 6.48 -5.74 -6.47
C THR A 416 6.15 -5.43 -5.02
N ASN A 417 6.65 -6.26 -4.09
CA ASN A 417 6.64 -5.99 -2.66
C ASN A 417 7.92 -5.31 -2.14
N ARG A 418 8.81 -4.88 -3.05
CA ARG A 418 10.04 -4.12 -2.79
C ARG A 418 10.12 -2.95 -3.76
N PHE A 419 9.98 -1.73 -3.27
CA PHE A 419 9.90 -0.54 -4.12
C PHE A 419 10.88 0.55 -3.67
N THR A 420 12.17 0.21 -3.72
CA THR A 420 13.25 1.18 -3.52
C THR A 420 13.47 2.03 -4.78
N PRO A 421 14.18 3.17 -4.70
CA PRO A 421 14.50 3.98 -5.87
C PRO A 421 15.23 3.18 -6.97
N GLN A 422 16.03 2.18 -6.61
CA GLN A 422 16.72 1.28 -7.53
C GLN A 422 15.73 0.40 -8.29
N VAL A 423 14.80 -0.25 -7.58
CA VAL A 423 13.77 -1.10 -8.19
C VAL A 423 12.84 -0.26 -9.05
N ALA A 424 12.41 0.90 -8.56
CA ALA A 424 11.57 1.83 -9.31
C ALA A 424 12.21 2.23 -10.65
N ARG A 425 13.51 2.56 -10.66
CA ARG A 425 14.24 2.87 -11.91
C ARG A 425 14.26 1.70 -12.88
N ARG A 426 14.50 0.48 -12.40
CA ARG A 426 14.49 -0.72 -13.27
C ARG A 426 13.11 -0.97 -13.85
N LEU A 427 12.05 -0.82 -13.04
CA LEU A 427 10.66 -0.96 -13.52
C LEU A 427 10.31 0.09 -14.58
N VAL A 428 10.70 1.35 -14.38
CA VAL A 428 10.54 2.43 -15.35
C VAL A 428 11.36 2.19 -16.62
N GLY A 429 12.60 1.70 -16.51
CA GLY A 429 13.48 1.42 -17.65
C GLY A 429 12.92 0.37 -18.62
N ARG A 430 11.99 -0.47 -18.18
CA ARG A 430 11.31 -1.47 -19.04
C ARG A 430 10.32 -0.85 -20.02
N GLY A 431 9.87 0.38 -19.78
CA GLY A 431 8.78 0.98 -20.57
C GLY A 431 7.43 0.25 -20.44
N LYS A 432 7.27 -0.61 -19.42
CA LYS A 432 6.03 -1.36 -19.13
C LYS A 432 5.41 -0.97 -17.79
N ALA A 433 4.08 -0.96 -17.70
CA ALA A 433 3.38 -0.70 -16.45
C ALA A 433 3.76 -1.71 -15.35
N PHE A 434 3.64 -1.28 -14.09
CA PHE A 434 3.93 -2.09 -12.93
C PHE A 434 2.95 -1.79 -11.78
N GLY A 435 2.92 -2.68 -10.81
CA GLY A 435 2.15 -2.57 -9.58
C GLY A 435 3.06 -2.56 -8.35
N VAL A 436 2.52 -2.06 -7.24
CA VAL A 436 3.06 -2.32 -5.90
C VAL A 436 2.14 -3.28 -5.17
N TYR A 437 2.74 -4.19 -4.41
CA TYR A 437 2.08 -5.33 -3.78
C TYR A 437 2.49 -5.48 -2.32
N ASN A 438 1.56 -5.90 -1.46
CA ASN A 438 1.84 -6.35 -0.09
C ASN A 438 2.60 -5.33 0.79
N GLY A 439 2.21 -4.05 0.73
CA GLY A 439 2.83 -2.97 1.51
C GLY A 439 2.03 -2.51 2.73
N ALA A 440 0.81 -3.03 2.95
CA ALA A 440 -0.09 -2.57 4.01
C ALA A 440 0.34 -2.97 5.43
N GLY A 441 1.18 -4.01 5.57
CA GLY A 441 1.66 -4.49 6.86
C GLY A 441 0.55 -4.89 7.84
N HIS A 442 0.76 -4.66 9.15
CA HIS A 442 -0.12 -5.15 10.22
C HIS A 442 -0.65 -4.03 11.14
N ALA A 443 -0.56 -2.77 10.73
CA ALA A 443 -1.06 -1.62 11.49
C ALA A 443 -1.98 -0.75 10.60
N PRO A 444 -3.09 -0.20 11.13
CA PRO A 444 -4.03 0.59 10.33
C PRO A 444 -3.36 1.77 9.61
N GLU A 445 -2.42 2.46 10.27
CA GLU A 445 -1.65 3.56 9.69
C GLU A 445 -0.90 3.13 8.43
N GLN A 446 -0.34 1.92 8.45
CA GLN A 446 0.42 1.40 7.34
C GLN A 446 -0.48 1.01 6.18
N ALA A 447 -1.65 0.42 6.44
CA ALA A 447 -2.63 0.08 5.42
C ALA A 447 -3.17 1.33 4.73
N ARG A 448 -3.63 2.32 5.51
CA ARG A 448 -4.09 3.61 4.98
C ARG A 448 -3.02 4.30 4.16
N PHE A 449 -1.78 4.34 4.66
CA PHE A 449 -0.69 4.98 3.96
C PHE A 449 -0.35 4.28 2.64
N PHE A 450 -0.31 2.95 2.63
CA PHE A 450 0.01 2.14 1.44
C PHE A 450 -1.02 2.32 0.32
N PHE A 451 -2.31 2.22 0.64
CA PHE A 451 -3.39 2.41 -0.35
C PHE A 451 -3.60 3.88 -0.74
N GLY A 452 -3.25 4.82 0.15
CA GLY A 452 -3.38 6.26 -0.06
C GLY A 452 -2.12 6.94 -0.58
N PHE A 453 -1.51 7.77 0.27
CA PHE A 453 -0.42 8.68 -0.13
C PHE A 453 0.82 7.97 -0.68
N TYR A 454 1.17 6.78 -0.18
CA TYR A 454 2.30 6.02 -0.72
C TYR A 454 1.96 5.39 -2.08
N GLY A 455 0.78 4.75 -2.21
CA GLY A 455 0.27 4.28 -3.50
C GLY A 455 0.16 5.40 -4.52
N TRP A 456 -0.17 6.63 -4.07
CA TRP A 456 -0.01 7.82 -4.88
C TRP A 456 1.47 8.04 -5.22
N LYS A 457 2.39 8.22 -4.28
CA LYS A 457 3.82 8.46 -4.59
C LYS A 457 4.42 7.50 -5.64
N THR A 458 4.07 6.22 -5.61
CA THR A 458 4.69 5.18 -6.46
C THR A 458 4.35 5.27 -7.94
N ALA A 459 3.34 6.06 -8.32
CA ALA A 459 2.81 6.14 -9.69
C ALA A 459 2.49 4.78 -10.33
N ALA A 460 2.33 3.73 -9.52
CA ALA A 460 2.05 2.38 -9.99
C ALA A 460 0.65 2.32 -10.64
N ALA A 461 0.51 1.47 -11.66
CA ALA A 461 -0.77 1.20 -12.32
C ALA A 461 -1.68 0.28 -11.49
N GLN A 462 -1.11 -0.40 -10.49
CA GLN A 462 -1.81 -1.28 -9.56
C GLN A 462 -1.27 -1.09 -8.13
N VAL A 463 -2.16 -1.10 -7.14
CA VAL A 463 -1.83 -1.21 -5.72
C VAL A 463 -2.64 -2.39 -5.18
N SER A 464 -1.94 -3.41 -4.70
CA SER A 464 -2.59 -4.67 -4.31
C SER A 464 -2.05 -5.27 -3.02
N GLN A 465 -2.84 -6.14 -2.38
CA GLN A 465 -2.50 -6.74 -1.08
C GLN A 465 -2.85 -8.23 -1.03
N TRP A 466 -2.00 -8.99 -0.31
CA TRP A 466 -1.96 -10.46 -0.29
C TRP A 466 -3.16 -11.17 0.34
N CYS A 467 -4.09 -10.52 1.04
CA CYS A 467 -5.41 -11.14 1.16
C CYS A 467 -6.49 -10.19 1.68
N TYR A 468 -7.71 -10.38 1.19
CA TYR A 468 -8.92 -9.88 1.82
C TYR A 468 -9.21 -10.66 3.13
N HIS A 469 -9.15 -11.99 3.08
CA HIS A 469 -9.21 -12.86 4.26
C HIS A 469 -8.43 -14.17 4.00
N PHE A 470 -7.84 -14.76 5.04
CA PHE A 470 -7.09 -16.02 4.93
C PHE A 470 -7.25 -16.95 6.14
N GLY A 471 -7.44 -16.42 7.34
CA GLY A 471 -7.61 -17.26 8.53
C GLY A 471 -8.61 -16.65 9.49
N ASP A 472 -9.13 -17.50 10.37
CA ASP A 472 -10.02 -17.11 11.46
C ASP A 472 -9.42 -17.55 12.81
N SER A 473 -8.08 -17.61 12.93
CA SER A 473 -7.41 -18.26 14.08
C SER A 473 -7.89 -17.78 15.47
N PRO A 474 -8.17 -16.48 15.69
CA PRO A 474 -8.75 -16.02 16.95
C PRO A 474 -10.11 -16.65 17.29
N PHE A 475 -10.91 -17.04 16.30
CA PHE A 475 -12.30 -17.51 16.46
C PHE A 475 -12.49 -19.00 16.18
N ALA A 476 -11.68 -19.58 15.28
CA ALA A 476 -11.75 -20.97 14.84
C ALA A 476 -10.44 -21.76 15.02
N GLY A 477 -9.34 -21.09 15.40
CA GLY A 477 -8.03 -21.68 15.58
C GLY A 477 -7.58 -21.74 17.03
N ASN A 478 -6.34 -21.31 17.28
CA ASN A 478 -5.67 -21.45 18.57
C ASN A 478 -5.94 -20.28 19.53
N GLY A 479 -6.83 -19.35 19.18
CA GLY A 479 -7.16 -18.18 20.01
C GLY A 479 -6.17 -17.01 19.90
N LEU A 480 -5.06 -17.18 19.17
CA LEU A 480 -4.14 -16.10 18.79
C LEU A 480 -4.37 -15.75 17.32
N ARG A 481 -4.18 -14.47 16.98
CA ARG A 481 -4.05 -14.00 15.59
C ARG A 481 -2.66 -14.37 15.03
N LYS A 482 -2.30 -15.63 15.17
CA LYS A 482 -1.10 -16.24 14.61
C LYS A 482 -1.52 -16.89 13.29
N GLU A 483 -0.77 -16.65 12.22
CA GLU A 483 -1.05 -17.19 10.86
C GLU A 483 -2.39 -16.69 10.26
N ASP A 484 -2.91 -15.60 10.80
CA ASP A 484 -4.06 -14.88 10.26
C ASP A 484 -3.58 -13.54 9.70
N GLU A 485 -3.82 -13.35 8.41
CA GLU A 485 -3.40 -12.17 7.64
C GLU A 485 -4.58 -11.42 7.02
N GLY A 486 -5.82 -11.81 7.36
CA GLY A 486 -7.03 -11.22 6.81
C GLY A 486 -7.34 -9.81 7.33
N PHE A 487 -8.07 -9.05 6.51
CA PHE A 487 -8.60 -7.72 6.81
C PHE A 487 -10.06 -7.78 7.29
N VAL A 488 -10.77 -8.87 7.04
CA VAL A 488 -12.12 -9.10 7.55
C VAL A 488 -12.25 -10.49 8.17
N TYR A 489 -13.29 -10.69 8.98
CA TYR A 489 -13.69 -12.02 9.46
C TYR A 489 -15.05 -12.39 8.91
N ARG A 490 -15.28 -13.68 8.67
CA ARG A 490 -16.58 -14.16 8.20
C ARG A 490 -17.55 -14.33 9.37
N ALA A 491 -18.74 -13.76 9.24
CA ALA A 491 -19.91 -14.08 10.06
C ALA A 491 -21.04 -14.63 9.18
N ALA A 492 -22.09 -15.16 9.82
CA ALA A 492 -23.21 -15.78 9.12
C ALA A 492 -24.05 -14.78 8.29
N ASP A 493 -23.99 -13.49 8.63
CA ASP A 493 -24.76 -12.40 8.03
C ASP A 493 -23.93 -11.47 7.13
N GLY A 494 -22.63 -11.73 6.98
CA GLY A 494 -21.72 -10.96 6.15
C GLY A 494 -20.29 -10.88 6.70
N PRO A 495 -19.35 -10.26 5.97
CA PRO A 495 -18.03 -9.96 6.51
C PRO A 495 -18.11 -8.95 7.65
N VAL A 496 -17.43 -9.21 8.75
CA VAL A 496 -17.26 -8.27 9.87
C VAL A 496 -16.00 -7.44 9.60
N PRO A 497 -16.12 -6.11 9.48
CA PRO A 497 -15.00 -5.23 9.20
C PRO A 497 -14.01 -5.17 10.37
N THR A 498 -12.79 -4.74 10.07
CA THR A 498 -11.75 -4.46 11.06
C THR A 498 -11.26 -3.03 10.93
N LEU A 499 -10.53 -2.55 11.95
CA LEU A 499 -9.84 -1.27 11.88
C LEU A 499 -8.84 -1.20 10.70
N MET A 500 -8.21 -2.33 10.35
CA MET A 500 -7.33 -2.40 9.18
C MET A 500 -8.09 -2.19 7.88
N TRP A 501 -9.28 -2.78 7.76
CA TRP A 501 -10.08 -2.71 6.54
C TRP A 501 -10.66 -1.32 6.30
N GLU A 502 -11.18 -0.70 7.35
CA GLU A 502 -11.61 0.71 7.29
C GLU A 502 -10.44 1.64 6.97
N ALA A 503 -9.23 1.36 7.47
CA ALA A 503 -8.03 2.11 7.11
C ALA A 503 -7.66 1.95 5.62
N VAL A 504 -7.88 0.78 5.01
CA VAL A 504 -7.72 0.60 3.56
C VAL A 504 -8.68 1.52 2.79
N ARG A 505 -9.95 1.57 3.17
CA ARG A 505 -10.95 2.46 2.54
C ARG A 505 -10.55 3.92 2.67
N GLU A 506 -10.20 4.37 3.88
CA GLU A 506 -9.67 5.73 4.10
C GLU A 506 -8.43 6.04 3.24
N GLY A 507 -7.57 5.04 3.04
CA GLY A 507 -6.40 5.15 2.16
C GLY A 507 -6.79 5.32 0.70
N VAL A 508 -7.73 4.52 0.20
CA VAL A 508 -8.23 4.68 -1.17
C VAL A 508 -8.90 6.04 -1.36
N ASP A 509 -9.63 6.54 -0.37
CA ASP A 509 -10.19 7.90 -0.40
C ASP A 509 -9.08 8.96 -0.41
N ASP A 510 -8.03 8.84 0.43
CA ASP A 510 -6.85 9.71 0.37
C ASP A 510 -6.22 9.73 -1.03
N PHE A 511 -6.10 8.58 -1.69
CA PHE A 511 -5.62 8.50 -3.06
C PHE A 511 -6.53 9.28 -4.02
N ARG A 512 -7.85 9.13 -3.89
CA ARG A 512 -8.83 9.79 -4.77
C ARG A 512 -8.86 11.30 -4.54
N TYR A 513 -8.62 11.80 -3.32
CA TYR A 513 -8.42 13.23 -3.06
C TYR A 513 -7.18 13.75 -3.79
N MET A 514 -6.05 13.03 -3.73
CA MET A 514 -4.83 13.39 -4.47
C MET A 514 -5.06 13.38 -5.99
N GLN A 515 -5.82 12.40 -6.49
CA GLN A 515 -6.22 12.32 -7.88
C GLN A 515 -7.08 13.50 -8.31
N LEU A 516 -8.12 13.82 -7.55
CA LEU A 516 -9.03 14.91 -7.83
C LEU A 516 -8.29 16.26 -7.85
N LEU A 517 -7.39 16.48 -6.87
CA LEU A 517 -6.55 17.66 -6.84
C LEU A 517 -5.66 17.77 -8.10
N ALA A 518 -5.03 16.67 -8.52
CA ALA A 518 -4.22 16.65 -9.73
C ALA A 518 -5.06 16.95 -10.98
N GLN A 519 -6.29 16.41 -11.09
CA GLN A 519 -7.20 16.69 -12.19
C GLN A 519 -7.61 18.16 -12.24
N PHE A 520 -7.90 18.79 -11.09
CA PHE A 520 -8.21 20.21 -11.02
C PHE A 520 -7.02 21.09 -11.42
N VAL A 521 -5.79 20.72 -11.00
CA VAL A 521 -4.57 21.41 -11.42
C VAL A 521 -4.42 21.37 -12.95
N VAL A 522 -4.62 20.19 -13.57
CA VAL A 522 -4.54 20.04 -15.03
C VAL A 522 -5.63 20.86 -15.73
N ALA A 523 -6.89 20.73 -15.28
CA ALA A 523 -8.02 21.45 -15.86
C ALA A 523 -7.84 22.97 -15.80
N ALA A 524 -7.41 23.49 -14.64
CA ALA A 524 -7.15 24.92 -14.45
C ALA A 524 -6.00 25.44 -15.33
N THR A 525 -4.98 24.59 -15.55
CA THR A 525 -3.84 24.93 -16.44
C THR A 525 -4.26 24.98 -17.91
N LEU A 526 -5.15 24.07 -18.34
CA LEU A 526 -5.58 23.96 -19.74
C LEU A 526 -6.67 24.96 -20.13
N HIS A 527 -7.65 25.17 -19.25
CA HIS A 527 -8.88 25.89 -19.59
C HIS A 527 -8.98 27.29 -18.96
N GLY A 528 -8.05 27.65 -18.06
CA GLY A 528 -8.16 28.85 -17.23
C GLY A 528 -9.34 28.76 -16.25
N GLY A 529 -9.54 29.80 -15.43
CA GLY A 529 -10.69 29.92 -14.52
C GLY A 529 -10.37 29.85 -13.03
N ALA A 530 -9.22 29.27 -12.63
CA ALA A 530 -8.69 29.42 -11.28
C ALA A 530 -7.58 30.49 -11.24
N ALA A 531 -7.37 31.12 -10.08
CA ALA A 531 -6.27 32.07 -9.91
C ALA A 531 -4.91 31.36 -10.15
N PRO A 532 -3.99 31.91 -10.97
CA PRO A 532 -2.69 31.27 -11.23
C PRO A 532 -1.92 30.89 -9.97
N GLN A 533 -2.04 31.70 -8.90
CA GLN A 533 -1.44 31.40 -7.60
C GLN A 533 -2.01 30.13 -6.96
N ALA A 534 -3.32 29.89 -7.04
CA ALA A 534 -3.94 28.69 -6.47
C ALA A 534 -3.45 27.40 -7.17
N VAL A 535 -3.24 27.46 -8.49
CA VAL A 535 -2.67 26.36 -9.27
C VAL A 535 -1.21 26.11 -8.86
N HIS A 536 -0.41 27.17 -8.75
CA HIS A 536 0.97 27.08 -8.31
C HIS A 536 1.10 26.50 -6.90
N ASP A 537 0.30 26.98 -5.94
CA ASP A 537 0.32 26.53 -4.55
C ASP A 537 -0.07 25.06 -4.44
N ALA A 538 -1.11 24.62 -5.17
CA ALA A 538 -1.52 23.22 -5.21
C ALA A 538 -0.43 22.31 -5.79
N GLN A 539 0.21 22.72 -6.89
CA GLN A 539 1.32 21.98 -7.48
C GLN A 539 2.53 21.91 -6.54
N ALA A 540 2.87 23.02 -5.87
CA ALA A 540 3.95 23.08 -4.90
C ALA A 540 3.67 22.17 -3.71
N TRP A 541 2.44 22.18 -3.19
CA TRP A 541 2.02 21.31 -2.10
C TRP A 541 2.08 19.82 -2.48
N LEU A 542 1.55 19.43 -3.65
CA LEU A 542 1.65 18.06 -4.16
C LEU A 542 3.10 17.58 -4.20
N ARG A 543 4.02 18.39 -4.77
CA ARG A 543 5.45 18.04 -4.83
C ARG A 543 6.07 17.94 -3.44
N ALA A 544 5.79 18.90 -2.56
CA ALA A 544 6.37 18.95 -1.22
C ALA A 544 5.92 17.75 -0.37
N THR A 545 4.62 17.44 -0.35
CA THR A 545 4.06 16.30 0.36
C THR A 545 4.71 14.99 -0.09
N LEU A 546 4.80 14.74 -1.41
CA LEU A 546 5.42 13.51 -1.92
C LEU A 546 6.93 13.44 -1.67
N ALA A 547 7.62 14.58 -1.59
CA ALA A 547 9.03 14.64 -1.22
C ALA A 547 9.27 14.25 0.24
N THR A 548 8.31 14.48 1.14
CA THR A 548 8.43 14.07 2.56
C THR A 548 8.24 12.57 2.81
N ILE A 549 7.65 11.85 1.85
CA ILE A 549 7.40 10.42 2.00
C ILE A 549 8.71 9.64 1.76
N ASP A 550 9.09 8.80 2.71
CA ASP A 550 10.24 7.90 2.56
C ASP A 550 9.98 6.80 1.52
N TRP A 551 11.01 6.39 0.79
CA TRP A 551 10.96 5.24 -0.10
C TRP A 551 11.06 3.90 0.65
N ASN A 552 11.61 3.91 1.86
CA ASN A 552 11.77 2.74 2.71
C ASN A 552 10.45 2.25 3.36
N VAL A 553 9.29 2.55 2.77
CA VAL A 553 8.02 1.88 3.13
C VAL A 553 8.03 0.42 2.65
N GLN A 554 8.61 0.19 1.46
CA GLN A 554 8.87 -1.14 0.90
C GLN A 554 10.37 -1.30 0.62
N PRO A 555 11.21 -1.31 1.67
CA PRO A 555 12.66 -1.43 1.54
C PRO A 555 13.05 -2.85 1.11
N LEU A 556 14.29 -3.06 0.65
CA LEU A 556 14.79 -4.40 0.34
C LEU A 556 14.72 -5.35 1.55
N ARG A 557 15.12 -4.86 2.73
CA ARG A 557 15.14 -5.62 3.98
C ARG A 557 14.10 -5.09 4.95
N SER A 558 13.39 -5.98 5.63
CA SER A 558 12.30 -5.62 6.55
C SER A 558 12.71 -4.68 7.67
N GLU A 559 13.95 -4.81 8.17
CA GLU A 559 14.51 -3.99 9.25
C GLU A 559 14.74 -2.53 8.84
N ASP A 560 14.87 -2.26 7.54
CA ASP A 560 15.05 -0.90 7.02
C ASP A 560 13.71 -0.17 6.85
N ARG A 561 12.59 -0.80 7.24
CA ARG A 561 11.24 -0.26 6.98
C ARG A 561 10.99 0.98 7.83
N SER A 562 10.71 2.08 7.16
CA SER A 562 10.30 3.33 7.80
C SER A 562 8.90 3.18 8.38
N ALA A 563 8.68 3.75 9.56
CA ALA A 563 7.36 3.84 10.16
C ALA A 563 6.43 4.66 9.24
N PRO A 564 5.14 4.28 9.12
CA PRO A 564 4.19 5.10 8.40
C PRO A 564 3.99 6.45 9.11
N PRO A 565 3.57 7.51 8.40
CA PRO A 565 3.04 8.71 9.02
C PRO A 565 1.88 8.36 9.97
N THR A 566 1.72 9.13 11.04
CA THR A 566 0.60 8.94 11.98
C THR A 566 -0.75 9.23 11.30
N MET A 567 -1.84 8.67 11.82
CA MET A 567 -3.20 9.00 11.35
C MET A 567 -3.45 10.51 11.32
N ALA A 568 -2.98 11.24 12.34
CA ALA A 568 -3.13 12.69 12.40
C ALA A 568 -2.40 13.43 11.28
N ARG A 569 -1.22 12.94 10.87
CA ARG A 569 -0.49 13.50 9.74
C ARG A 569 -1.19 13.22 8.41
N MET A 570 -1.73 12.02 8.21
CA MET A 570 -2.51 11.69 7.01
C MET A 570 -3.83 12.49 6.95
N ASN A 571 -4.52 12.64 8.07
CA ASN A 571 -5.70 13.50 8.19
C ASN A 571 -5.36 14.98 7.90
N GLN A 572 -4.19 15.46 8.32
CA GLN A 572 -3.71 16.79 7.96
C GLN A 572 -3.52 16.91 6.45
N TRP A 573 -2.82 15.97 5.81
CA TRP A 573 -2.64 16.01 4.36
C TRP A 573 -3.95 15.94 3.58
N ARG A 574 -4.92 15.12 4.02
CA ARG A 574 -6.27 15.09 3.43
C ARG A 574 -6.93 16.46 3.51
N ARG A 575 -6.93 17.12 4.68
CA ARG A 575 -7.50 18.47 4.84
C ARG A 575 -6.83 19.51 3.95
N GLU A 576 -5.50 19.49 3.89
CA GLU A 576 -4.74 20.39 3.00
C GLU A 576 -5.09 20.15 1.52
N ALA A 577 -5.24 18.89 1.09
CA ALA A 577 -5.71 18.55 -0.25
C ALA A 577 -7.13 19.10 -0.52
N VAL A 578 -8.05 18.92 0.43
CA VAL A 578 -9.42 19.47 0.36
C VAL A 578 -9.39 20.99 0.21
N ASP A 579 -8.58 21.70 0.99
CA ASP A 579 -8.45 23.16 0.91
C ASP A 579 -7.96 23.60 -0.48
N HIS A 580 -7.00 22.89 -1.06
CA HIS A 580 -6.55 23.16 -2.43
C HIS A 580 -7.63 22.85 -3.47
N ILE A 581 -8.37 21.75 -3.33
CA ILE A 581 -9.50 21.40 -4.22
C ILE A 581 -10.57 22.50 -4.17
N LEU A 582 -10.96 22.95 -2.98
CA LEU A 582 -11.96 24.01 -2.81
C LEU A 582 -11.52 25.34 -3.45
N LYS A 583 -10.23 25.67 -3.41
CA LYS A 583 -9.67 26.87 -4.06
C LYS A 583 -9.63 26.77 -5.59
N LEU A 584 -9.48 25.55 -6.12
CA LEU A 584 -9.40 25.30 -7.56
C LEU A 584 -10.77 25.00 -8.19
N SER A 585 -11.73 24.54 -7.41
CA SER A 585 -13.06 24.18 -7.88
C SER A 585 -13.79 25.43 -8.40
N PRO A 586 -14.35 25.40 -9.61
CA PRO A 586 -15.08 26.54 -10.16
C PRO A 586 -16.34 26.81 -9.33
N GLN A 587 -16.62 28.09 -9.03
CA GLN A 587 -17.82 28.51 -8.29
C GLN A 587 -19.11 28.48 -9.15
N GLY A 588 -19.15 27.64 -10.20
CA GLY A 588 -20.22 27.55 -11.20
C GLY A 588 -20.38 26.13 -11.75
N LYS A 589 -20.97 25.96 -12.95
CA LYS A 589 -21.12 24.63 -13.56
C LYS A 589 -19.73 23.98 -13.75
N PRO A 590 -19.46 22.81 -13.15
CA PRO A 590 -18.15 22.17 -13.29
C PRO A 590 -17.92 21.75 -14.74
N ALA A 591 -16.78 22.13 -15.30
CA ALA A 591 -16.29 21.54 -16.54
C ALA A 591 -15.94 20.05 -16.27
N PRO A 592 -16.09 19.15 -17.26
CA PRO A 592 -15.67 17.77 -17.10
C PRO A 592 -14.19 17.73 -16.74
N LEU A 593 -13.85 17.05 -15.64
CA LEU A 593 -12.45 16.86 -15.28
C LEU A 593 -11.79 15.91 -16.29
N PRO A 594 -10.54 16.19 -16.70
CA PRO A 594 -9.82 15.30 -17.60
C PRO A 594 -9.61 13.95 -16.92
N GLU A 595 -9.76 12.86 -17.68
CA GLU A 595 -9.34 11.54 -17.21
C GLU A 595 -7.82 11.55 -17.04
N LEU A 596 -7.36 11.18 -15.84
CA LEU A 596 -5.94 11.12 -15.56
C LEU A 596 -5.44 9.72 -15.90
N VAL A 597 -4.75 9.57 -17.03
CA VAL A 597 -3.97 8.36 -17.30
C VAL A 597 -2.69 8.46 -16.47
N ARG A 598 -2.67 7.74 -15.34
CA ARG A 598 -1.52 7.77 -14.44
C ARG A 598 -0.43 6.86 -14.96
N SER A 599 0.55 7.47 -15.62
CA SER A 599 1.73 6.78 -16.15
C SER A 599 2.89 6.93 -15.17
N PRO A 600 3.54 5.83 -14.73
CA PRO A 600 4.76 5.93 -13.95
C PRO A 600 5.89 6.62 -14.71
N PHE A 601 5.87 6.64 -16.04
CA PHE A 601 6.91 7.23 -16.88
C PHE A 601 6.87 8.76 -16.91
N ASP A 602 5.69 9.34 -16.68
CA ASP A 602 5.47 10.78 -16.71
C ASP A 602 5.64 11.42 -15.32
N HIS A 603 5.91 10.62 -14.28
CA HIS A 603 6.05 11.13 -12.93
C HIS A 603 7.41 11.81 -12.72
N PRO A 604 7.51 12.95 -12.00
CA PRO A 604 8.77 13.69 -11.85
C PRO A 604 9.98 12.90 -11.32
N TRP A 605 9.76 11.89 -10.47
CA TRP A 605 10.85 11.03 -9.99
C TRP A 605 11.27 9.98 -11.03
N ALA A 606 10.41 9.67 -12.01
CA ALA A 606 10.75 8.81 -13.13
C ALA A 606 11.52 9.58 -14.21
N SER A 607 11.22 10.86 -14.44
CA SER A 607 12.01 11.75 -15.30
C SER A 607 13.39 12.12 -14.70
N ALA A 608 13.58 11.94 -13.38
CA ALA A 608 14.90 11.98 -12.75
C ALA A 608 15.85 10.83 -13.22
N ALA A 609 15.39 10.02 -14.18
CA ALA A 609 16.19 9.08 -14.96
C ALA A 609 16.89 9.70 -16.18
N GLN A 610 16.97 11.03 -16.31
CA GLN A 610 17.99 11.59 -17.21
C GLN A 610 19.39 11.23 -16.67
N PRO A 611 20.33 10.80 -17.53
CA PRO A 611 21.72 10.68 -17.12
C PRO A 611 22.15 12.03 -16.55
N VAL A 612 22.54 12.03 -15.27
CA VAL A 612 23.10 13.23 -14.65
C VAL A 612 24.29 13.66 -15.47
N LYS A 613 24.32 14.94 -15.81
CA LYS A 613 25.48 15.51 -16.46
C LYS A 613 26.58 15.60 -15.41
N LEU A 614 27.63 14.79 -15.58
CA LEU A 614 28.78 14.82 -14.69
C LEU A 614 29.67 16.02 -15.03
N GLY A 615 30.09 16.73 -14.00
CA GLY A 615 31.00 17.85 -14.06
C GLY A 615 32.45 17.44 -13.81
N GLU A 616 33.15 18.26 -13.03
CA GLU A 616 34.57 18.14 -12.73
C GLU A 616 34.91 16.81 -12.04
N GLU A 617 36.00 16.16 -12.49
CA GLU A 617 36.65 15.03 -11.81
C GLU A 617 37.47 15.50 -10.62
N LEU A 618 37.16 14.95 -9.45
CA LEU A 618 37.75 15.35 -8.16
C LEU A 618 38.85 14.40 -7.68
N LEU A 619 38.99 13.22 -8.31
CA LEU A 619 40.01 12.24 -7.93
C LEU A 619 41.27 12.30 -8.79
N PRO A 620 42.45 12.14 -8.18
CA PRO A 620 43.66 11.76 -8.90
C PRO A 620 43.68 10.25 -9.20
N GLN A 621 44.33 9.84 -10.29
CA GLN A 621 44.60 8.44 -10.66
C GLN A 621 43.35 7.52 -10.71
N VAL A 622 42.38 7.88 -11.53
CA VAL A 622 41.09 7.17 -11.69
C VAL A 622 41.26 5.73 -12.23
N GLY A 623 42.16 5.50 -13.20
CA GLY A 623 42.38 4.19 -13.84
C GLY A 623 43.67 3.48 -13.41
N PHE A 624 44.28 3.84 -12.28
CA PHE A 624 45.46 3.16 -11.72
C PHE A 624 46.72 3.05 -12.63
N GLU A 625 46.77 3.79 -13.74
CA GLU A 625 47.82 3.73 -14.77
C GLU A 625 49.25 3.96 -14.29
N THR A 626 49.41 4.74 -13.22
CA THR A 626 50.71 5.09 -12.65
C THR A 626 50.98 4.41 -11.31
N GLY A 627 50.11 3.49 -10.89
CA GLY A 627 50.21 2.77 -9.62
C GLY A 627 48.89 2.78 -8.84
N LEU A 628 48.92 2.13 -7.67
CA LEU A 628 47.76 2.07 -6.77
C LEU A 628 47.60 3.35 -5.94
N GLU A 629 48.68 4.05 -5.62
CA GLU A 629 48.61 5.25 -4.78
C GLU A 629 47.86 6.40 -5.49
N PRO A 630 46.98 7.14 -4.78
CA PRO A 630 46.83 7.21 -3.33
C PRO A 630 45.85 6.20 -2.71
N TRP A 631 45.24 5.34 -3.53
CA TRP A 631 44.36 4.27 -3.05
C TRP A 631 45.13 3.19 -2.29
N ARG A 632 44.40 2.48 -1.42
CA ARG A 632 44.93 1.37 -0.63
C ARG A 632 43.94 0.23 -0.64
N VAL A 633 44.45 -0.98 -0.49
CA VAL A 633 43.60 -2.16 -0.24
C VAL A 633 43.81 -2.60 1.20
N GLU A 634 42.76 -2.51 2.00
CA GLU A 634 42.77 -2.83 3.43
C GLU A 634 41.78 -3.97 3.73
N ALA A 635 42.24 -4.99 4.44
CA ALA A 635 41.38 -6.08 4.92
C ALA A 635 40.89 -5.78 6.34
N TRP A 636 39.58 -5.87 6.59
CA TRP A 636 38.97 -5.52 7.88
C TRP A 636 38.47 -6.72 8.70
N ASN A 637 38.03 -7.80 8.04
CA ASN A 637 37.51 -8.99 8.74
C ASN A 637 37.96 -10.30 8.07
N GLY A 638 39.24 -10.38 7.73
CA GLY A 638 39.80 -11.53 7.03
C GLY A 638 41.16 -11.23 6.43
N LYS A 639 41.60 -12.11 5.52
CA LYS A 639 42.82 -11.93 4.71
C LYS A 639 42.44 -11.70 3.26
N SER A 640 43.18 -10.83 2.61
CA SER A 640 43.12 -10.63 1.16
C SER A 640 44.49 -10.32 0.60
N SER A 641 44.67 -10.55 -0.68
CA SER A 641 45.80 -10.07 -1.47
C SER A 641 45.30 -9.15 -2.58
N HIS A 642 46.16 -8.26 -3.05
CA HIS A 642 45.85 -7.41 -4.18
C HIS A 642 47.09 -7.23 -5.08
N ARG A 643 46.84 -6.89 -6.34
CA ARG A 643 47.87 -6.46 -7.29
C ARG A 643 47.24 -5.63 -8.41
N LEU A 644 48.05 -4.87 -9.13
CA LEU A 644 47.66 -4.35 -10.43
C LEU A 644 47.74 -5.49 -11.46
N ASP A 645 46.74 -5.59 -12.33
CA ASP A 645 46.58 -6.67 -13.30
C ASP A 645 46.40 -6.06 -14.70
N ASP A 646 47.39 -6.27 -15.56
CA ASP A 646 47.43 -5.78 -16.94
C ASP A 646 46.72 -6.71 -17.95
N ARG A 647 46.26 -7.88 -17.49
CA ARG A 647 45.57 -8.87 -18.33
C ARG A 647 44.07 -8.66 -18.38
N GLN A 648 43.53 -7.92 -17.42
CA GLN A 648 42.10 -7.61 -17.34
C GLN A 648 41.92 -6.12 -17.00
N PRO A 649 42.34 -5.20 -17.90
CA PRO A 649 41.99 -3.79 -17.78
C PRO A 649 40.51 -3.57 -18.15
N HIS A 650 39.92 -2.48 -17.68
CA HIS A 650 38.68 -1.97 -18.26
C HIS A 650 39.02 -0.90 -19.32
N ALA A 651 39.49 0.26 -18.88
CA ALA A 651 40.04 1.29 -19.73
C ALA A 651 41.52 1.49 -19.41
N GLY A 652 42.34 1.76 -20.42
CA GLY A 652 43.78 1.93 -20.21
C GLY A 652 44.54 0.60 -20.14
N LYS A 653 45.53 0.50 -19.25
CA LYS A 653 46.54 -0.58 -19.25
C LYS A 653 46.38 -1.60 -18.14
N GLN A 654 45.75 -1.26 -17.02
CA GLN A 654 45.69 -2.16 -15.87
C GLN A 654 44.52 -1.84 -14.93
N SER A 655 44.06 -2.85 -14.18
CA SER A 655 43.04 -2.69 -13.14
C SER A 655 43.55 -3.19 -11.78
N VAL A 656 42.85 -2.87 -10.70
CA VAL A 656 43.15 -3.42 -9.37
C VAL A 656 42.43 -4.75 -9.21
N ARG A 657 43.21 -5.82 -9.08
CA ARG A 657 42.71 -7.14 -8.71
C ARG A 657 42.76 -7.34 -7.20
N ILE A 658 41.64 -7.73 -6.63
CA ILE A 658 41.46 -8.08 -5.22
C ILE A 658 41.10 -9.55 -5.14
N ASP A 659 41.90 -10.33 -4.41
CA ASP A 659 41.67 -11.76 -4.17
C ASP A 659 41.39 -11.99 -2.67
N ILE A 660 40.18 -12.48 -2.36
CA ILE A 660 39.78 -12.91 -1.02
C ILE A 660 39.74 -14.46 -1.03
N PRO A 661 40.66 -15.14 -0.32
CA PRO A 661 40.79 -16.59 -0.39
C PRO A 661 39.50 -17.35 -0.02
N ALA A 662 39.24 -18.47 -0.71
CA ALA A 662 38.04 -19.30 -0.53
C ALA A 662 37.77 -19.75 0.92
N GLY A 663 38.83 -19.89 1.75
CA GLY A 663 38.72 -20.26 3.16
C GLY A 663 38.33 -19.12 4.13
N GLN A 664 38.11 -17.90 3.64
CA GLN A 664 37.64 -16.77 4.46
C GLN A 664 36.13 -16.87 4.74
N PRO A 665 35.64 -16.33 5.88
CA PRO A 665 34.21 -16.27 6.14
C PRO A 665 33.50 -15.36 5.13
N SER A 666 32.19 -15.58 4.92
CA SER A 666 31.36 -14.69 4.07
C SER A 666 31.25 -13.25 4.61
N THR A 667 31.63 -13.04 5.87
CA THR A 667 31.72 -11.73 6.53
C THR A 667 33.06 -11.03 6.32
N ALA A 668 34.01 -11.65 5.59
CA ALA A 668 35.26 -11.00 5.26
C ALA A 668 35.01 -9.80 4.35
N VAL A 669 35.65 -8.67 4.68
CA VAL A 669 35.55 -7.44 3.92
C VAL A 669 36.94 -6.95 3.59
N THR A 670 37.14 -6.67 2.31
CA THR A 670 38.32 -5.96 1.80
C THR A 670 37.84 -4.66 1.17
N VAL A 671 38.55 -3.58 1.46
CA VAL A 671 38.18 -2.24 1.03
C VAL A 671 39.29 -1.67 0.16
N LEU A 672 38.96 -1.31 -1.07
CA LEU A 672 39.77 -0.39 -1.87
C LEU A 672 39.38 1.03 -1.43
N VAL A 673 40.26 1.69 -0.67
CA VAL A 673 39.96 2.90 0.09
C VAL A 673 40.90 4.05 -0.28
N LEU A 674 40.33 5.24 -0.41
CA LEU A 674 41.05 6.51 -0.37
C LEU A 674 40.70 7.22 0.96
N PRO A 675 41.58 7.14 1.97
CA PRO A 675 41.28 7.67 3.29
C PRO A 675 41.37 9.20 3.33
N GLY A 676 40.59 9.83 4.21
CA GLY A 676 40.72 11.26 4.55
C GLY A 676 41.86 11.55 5.55
N TYR A 677 42.68 10.54 5.87
CA TYR A 677 43.79 10.58 6.83
C TYR A 677 45.05 9.87 6.28
N GLY A 678 46.20 10.09 6.92
CA GLY A 678 47.48 9.47 6.54
C GLY A 678 48.28 10.26 5.48
N PRO A 679 49.35 9.68 4.89
CA PRO A 679 50.33 10.40 4.08
C PRO A 679 49.85 10.97 2.73
N LYS A 680 48.75 10.45 2.15
CA LYS A 680 48.17 10.95 0.88
C LYS A 680 46.64 10.96 0.97
N PRO A 681 46.05 11.81 1.83
CA PRO A 681 44.63 11.74 2.12
C PRO A 681 43.80 12.42 1.04
N PHE A 682 42.52 12.05 0.94
CA PHE A 682 41.54 12.87 0.26
C PHE A 682 41.30 14.17 1.05
N THR A 683 41.59 15.32 0.44
CA THR A 683 41.57 16.62 1.16
C THR A 683 40.39 17.51 0.81
N ARG A 684 39.62 17.20 -0.25
CA ARG A 684 38.53 18.06 -0.73
C ARG A 684 37.34 18.05 0.23
N THR A 685 36.74 19.22 0.43
CA THR A 685 35.42 19.37 1.05
C THR A 685 34.35 19.26 -0.03
N LEU A 686 33.29 18.50 0.24
CA LEU A 686 32.10 18.45 -0.60
C LEU A 686 31.14 19.53 -0.11
N ALA A 687 30.74 20.43 -1.01
CA ALA A 687 29.89 21.57 -0.68
C ALA A 687 28.46 21.13 -0.35
N GLY A 688 27.84 21.81 0.62
CA GLY A 688 26.44 21.63 0.98
C GLY A 688 25.51 21.95 -0.19
N GLY A 689 24.45 21.15 -0.35
CA GLY A 689 23.45 21.34 -1.41
C GLY A 689 23.89 20.91 -2.81
N SER A 690 25.16 20.57 -3.02
CA SER A 690 25.69 20.12 -4.33
C SER A 690 25.67 18.60 -4.45
N GLY A 691 25.47 18.08 -5.67
CA GLY A 691 25.50 16.66 -5.95
C GLY A 691 26.90 16.16 -6.33
N TYR A 692 27.24 14.95 -5.89
CA TYR A 692 28.50 14.28 -6.25
C TYR A 692 28.22 12.82 -6.59
N GLU A 693 28.91 12.26 -7.57
CA GLU A 693 28.85 10.84 -7.94
C GLU A 693 30.22 10.18 -7.78
N LEU A 694 30.32 9.22 -6.87
CA LEU A 694 31.41 8.24 -6.83
C LEU A 694 31.03 7.08 -7.74
N SER A 695 31.87 6.69 -8.69
CA SER A 695 31.65 5.51 -9.55
C SER A 695 32.90 4.66 -9.69
N ALA A 696 32.72 3.38 -10.02
CA ALA A 696 33.81 2.46 -10.32
C ALA A 696 33.31 1.42 -11.34
N TRP A 697 34.17 1.00 -12.25
CA TRP A 697 33.95 -0.19 -13.06
C TRP A 697 34.44 -1.41 -12.30
N VAL A 698 33.63 -2.47 -12.27
CA VAL A 698 33.97 -3.71 -11.58
C VAL A 698 33.70 -4.92 -12.47
N ASN A 699 34.54 -5.94 -12.35
CA ASN A 699 34.29 -7.26 -12.91
C ASN A 699 34.31 -8.27 -11.75
N ALA A 700 33.15 -8.86 -11.46
CA ALA A 700 32.93 -9.69 -10.27
C ALA A 700 32.12 -10.96 -10.65
N PRO A 701 32.78 -12.03 -11.13
CA PRO A 701 32.10 -13.16 -11.77
C PRO A 701 31.20 -14.05 -10.87
N ALA A 702 31.21 -13.90 -9.54
CA ALA A 702 30.24 -14.56 -8.65
C ALA A 702 30.17 -13.91 -7.25
N ARG A 703 28.95 -13.75 -6.70
CA ARG A 703 28.53 -13.18 -5.39
C ARG A 703 28.39 -11.65 -5.29
N LEU A 704 27.71 -11.25 -4.20
CA LEU A 704 27.23 -9.91 -3.86
C LEU A 704 28.02 -8.77 -4.52
N PRO A 705 27.36 -7.85 -5.25
CA PRO A 705 28.06 -6.79 -5.95
C PRO A 705 28.84 -5.92 -4.95
N PRO A 706 30.08 -5.50 -5.29
CA PRO A 706 30.82 -4.54 -4.50
C PRO A 706 29.99 -3.29 -4.17
N GLN A 707 30.27 -2.63 -3.05
CA GLN A 707 29.52 -1.45 -2.62
C GLN A 707 30.41 -0.22 -2.57
N LEU A 708 29.98 0.84 -3.25
CA LEU A 708 30.63 2.15 -3.15
C LEU A 708 30.21 2.86 -1.85
N ARG A 709 31.13 3.60 -1.24
CA ARG A 709 30.89 4.41 -0.04
C ARG A 709 31.59 5.75 -0.11
N VAL A 710 30.85 6.79 0.25
CA VAL A 710 31.38 8.12 0.62
C VAL A 710 31.05 8.32 2.09
N ALA A 711 32.05 8.20 2.96
CA ALA A 711 31.84 8.26 4.40
C ALA A 711 31.84 9.71 4.91
N LEU A 712 30.68 10.36 4.90
CA LEU A 712 30.51 11.71 5.45
C LEU A 712 30.41 11.68 6.99
N PRO A 713 30.62 12.83 7.67
CA PRO A 713 30.27 12.98 9.09
C PRO A 713 28.80 12.64 9.36
N ASP A 714 28.51 12.16 10.57
CA ASP A 714 27.16 11.70 10.92
C ASP A 714 26.17 12.87 10.83
N GLY A 715 25.02 12.64 10.20
CA GLY A 715 23.99 13.66 9.98
C GLY A 715 24.23 14.60 8.79
N ALA A 716 25.44 14.63 8.21
CA ALA A 716 25.81 15.54 7.11
C ALA A 716 25.23 15.14 5.75
N THR A 717 24.66 13.94 5.61
CA THR A 717 24.09 13.47 4.34
C THR A 717 22.63 13.91 4.21
N ALA A 718 22.29 14.65 3.15
CA ALA A 718 20.92 15.06 2.85
C ALA A 718 20.17 13.95 2.09
N LYS A 719 20.84 13.40 1.08
CA LYS A 719 20.27 12.42 0.14
C LYS A 719 21.37 11.52 -0.40
N THR A 720 21.05 10.25 -0.65
CA THR A 720 21.91 9.33 -1.40
C THR A 720 21.12 8.62 -2.48
N GLN A 721 21.81 8.21 -3.54
CA GLN A 721 21.24 7.39 -4.60
C GLN A 721 22.35 6.49 -5.15
N SER A 722 22.18 5.18 -5.15
CA SER A 722 23.14 4.24 -5.74
C SER A 722 22.52 3.46 -6.89
N GLY A 723 23.34 2.97 -7.80
CA GLY A 723 22.91 2.13 -8.90
C GLY A 723 24.07 1.44 -9.59
N GLN A 724 23.73 0.68 -10.61
CA GLN A 724 24.66 -0.02 -11.48
C GLN A 724 24.12 0.05 -12.90
N ASP A 725 25.03 0.20 -13.86
CA ASP A 725 24.69 0.19 -15.28
C ASP A 725 24.57 -1.27 -15.77
N GLU A 726 24.08 -1.48 -16.99
CA GLU A 726 24.05 -2.83 -17.55
C GLU A 726 25.47 -3.37 -17.73
N PRO A 727 25.74 -4.63 -17.35
CA PRO A 727 27.06 -5.22 -17.56
C PRO A 727 27.37 -5.32 -19.06
N GLY A 728 28.60 -4.96 -19.41
CA GLY A 728 29.13 -5.14 -20.75
C GLY A 728 29.30 -6.63 -21.11
N PRO A 729 29.42 -6.96 -22.40
CA PRO A 729 29.64 -8.34 -22.86
C PRO A 729 30.98 -8.94 -22.38
N ASP A 730 31.90 -8.11 -21.90
CA ASP A 730 33.19 -8.44 -21.31
C ASP A 730 33.14 -8.68 -19.78
N GLY A 731 31.94 -8.58 -19.19
CA GLY A 731 31.71 -8.79 -17.76
C GLY A 731 32.03 -7.58 -16.87
N TRP A 732 32.44 -6.45 -17.45
CA TRP A 732 32.60 -5.21 -16.70
C TRP A 732 31.27 -4.52 -16.47
N GLN A 733 31.06 -4.01 -15.26
CA GLN A 733 29.85 -3.30 -14.87
C GLN A 733 30.21 -2.03 -14.11
N ARG A 734 29.60 -0.91 -14.50
CA ARG A 734 29.77 0.34 -13.77
C ARG A 734 28.84 0.40 -12.57
N LEU A 735 29.40 0.64 -11.39
CA LEU A 735 28.70 0.95 -10.16
C LEU A 735 28.79 2.45 -9.89
N TRP A 736 27.75 3.03 -9.30
CA TRP A 736 27.77 4.44 -8.90
C TRP A 736 26.99 4.70 -7.60
N LEU A 737 27.46 5.68 -6.82
CA LEU A 737 26.87 6.21 -5.60
C LEU A 737 26.89 7.74 -5.68
N ARG A 738 25.70 8.34 -5.65
CA ARG A 738 25.49 9.77 -5.57
C ARG A 738 25.20 10.20 -4.15
N VAL A 739 25.80 11.31 -3.74
CA VAL A 739 25.59 11.93 -2.43
C VAL A 739 25.35 13.42 -2.58
N TRP A 740 24.43 13.95 -1.76
CA TRP A 740 24.20 15.38 -1.60
C TRP A 740 24.42 15.72 -0.11
N PRO A 741 25.51 16.40 0.26
CA PRO A 741 25.72 16.88 1.62
C PRO A 741 24.68 17.95 2.00
N LYS A 742 24.24 17.98 3.25
CA LYS A 742 23.37 19.07 3.78
C LYS A 742 24.14 20.38 3.92
N GLU A 743 25.40 20.26 4.29
CA GLU A 743 26.34 21.31 4.60
C GLU A 743 27.73 20.90 4.09
N ASP A 744 28.67 21.84 4.08
CA ASP A 744 30.04 21.59 3.67
C ASP A 744 30.67 20.49 4.53
N ALA A 745 30.98 19.35 3.91
CA ALA A 745 31.40 18.16 4.61
C ALA A 745 32.65 17.55 3.98
N LYS A 746 33.65 17.25 4.81
CA LYS A 746 34.85 16.52 4.38
C LYS A 746 34.64 15.01 4.58
N PRO A 747 34.73 14.18 3.53
CA PRO A 747 34.64 12.73 3.68
C PRO A 747 35.76 12.16 4.58
N LYS A 748 35.39 11.27 5.50
CA LYS A 748 36.32 10.44 6.29
C LYS A 748 37.10 9.49 5.38
N TYR A 749 36.44 8.95 4.35
CA TYR A 749 37.04 8.13 3.29
C TYR A 749 36.09 7.98 2.09
N LEU A 750 36.66 7.59 0.95
CA LEU A 750 35.95 7.06 -0.22
C LEU A 750 36.35 5.59 -0.38
N ALA A 751 35.42 4.72 -0.73
CA ALA A 751 35.72 3.30 -0.76
C ALA A 751 34.88 2.48 -1.73
N LEU A 752 35.46 1.38 -2.22
CA LEU A 752 34.78 0.23 -2.79
C LEU A 752 34.93 -0.96 -1.82
N TRP A 753 33.82 -1.47 -1.31
CA TRP A 753 33.76 -2.57 -0.36
C TRP A 753 33.50 -3.87 -1.11
N VAL A 754 34.39 -4.84 -0.94
CA VAL A 754 34.27 -6.20 -1.49
C VAL A 754 34.01 -7.16 -0.34
N GLN A 755 32.88 -7.87 -0.39
CA GLN A 755 32.44 -8.76 0.68
C GLN A 755 32.49 -10.24 0.26
N GLY A 756 33.11 -11.06 1.11
CA GLY A 756 33.16 -12.50 1.00
C GLY A 756 34.28 -13.02 0.08
N PRO A 757 34.51 -14.35 0.06
CA PRO A 757 35.54 -14.95 -0.79
C PRO A 757 35.26 -14.78 -2.29
N GLY A 758 36.31 -14.56 -3.07
CA GLY A 758 36.22 -14.38 -4.52
C GLY A 758 37.34 -13.50 -5.08
N THR A 759 37.32 -13.32 -6.40
CA THR A 759 38.20 -12.37 -7.11
C THR A 759 37.33 -11.26 -7.70
N VAL A 760 37.76 -10.02 -7.48
CA VAL A 760 37.11 -8.83 -8.03
C VAL A 760 38.19 -7.97 -8.70
N TRP A 761 37.89 -7.48 -9.89
CA TRP A 761 38.66 -6.41 -10.53
C TRP A 761 37.89 -5.10 -10.39
N ALA A 762 38.62 -4.02 -10.14
CA ALA A 762 38.09 -2.66 -10.06
C ALA A 762 38.97 -1.72 -10.87
N ASP A 763 38.33 -0.83 -11.62
CA ASP A 763 38.99 0.13 -12.49
C ASP A 763 38.16 1.42 -12.58
N ASP A 764 38.75 2.48 -13.14
CA ASP A 764 38.09 3.76 -13.42
C ASP A 764 37.28 4.32 -12.23
N VAL A 765 37.91 4.37 -11.06
CA VAL A 765 37.28 4.88 -9.83
C VAL A 765 37.27 6.41 -9.83
N SER A 766 36.09 6.99 -10.01
CA SER A 766 35.87 8.41 -10.31
C SER A 766 34.97 9.06 -9.25
N LEU A 767 35.24 10.33 -8.89
CA LEU A 767 34.34 11.16 -8.09
C LEU A 767 34.08 12.45 -8.85
N ARG A 768 32.87 12.67 -9.34
CA ARG A 768 32.52 13.86 -10.12
C ARG A 768 31.45 14.70 -9.45
N THR A 769 31.47 16.01 -9.70
CA THR A 769 30.32 16.86 -9.41
C THR A 769 29.14 16.49 -10.31
N ILE A 770 27.92 16.68 -9.83
CA ILE A 770 26.71 16.57 -10.62
C ILE A 770 26.32 17.99 -11.02
N ILE A 771 26.12 18.22 -12.32
CA ILE A 771 25.60 19.47 -12.85
C ILE A 771 24.07 19.32 -12.84
N ASP A 772 23.44 19.82 -11.78
CA ASP A 772 21.99 19.92 -11.70
C ASP A 772 21.49 21.01 -12.68
N HIS A 773 20.40 20.72 -13.41
CA HIS A 773 19.71 21.67 -14.29
C HIS A 773 18.67 22.50 -13.54
#